data_AF-A0A937JU81-F1
#
_entry.id   AF-A0A937JU81-F1
#
_cell.length_a   1.000
_cell.length_b   1.000
_cell.length_c   1.000
_cell.angle_alpha   90.00
_cell.angle_beta   90.00
_cell.angle_gamma   90.00
#
_symmetry.space_group_name_H-M   'P 1'
#
loop_
_entity.id
_entity.type
_entity.pdbx_description
1 polymer ?
#
loop_
_entity_poly.entity_id
_entity_poly.type
_entity_poly.pdbx_seq_one_letter_code
_entity_poly.pdbx_strand_id
1 'polypeptide(L)'
;MFLKHLPRKVAKAGVKRYGVFLRRYSLDIRQQRMQALRRWQWLQPTVEEVQLELYPPLAIATPVTNPTHLRVFSSLYPRYACQQGEPLSCTLCQPTSPEGVHIKQCSICGFPTLLPPKAALQGQRGYYRIESWLGQRGNGRLYRAIQLGSNQPVVIKEYILPSLYFDTAMTRQNKAAFENLAGLSLADGRVQDARLVSPIDAITDDLENRCYLIMDESGAYPTLSQYLRQGAFTNPEVRWVLNQVLQTLEFLHGQKYRLPSGLMQTGIAHGNVSLHSLLLGSPTAPDLSLQTAALQSESLPIAHPSSVVSDDRGVLSALPTSRRSAFPIFDTAYFIYLCDLALWERLFVPVQSNASPRLIAQDLVDLGYVAFYLLAGRVHTPTGERLDPREASHWQTTDPFLKHFILRLMQLEAPFESAEVARRELAQSPPLSLTALPLREQDASVKTKARTLRWLWALLSVLGLVLLAWLIWLASSNTRPKPTIAHQVTRLQDVGGIPPGTFRYTAAKDGIWHYVLQQPNLIQKGETLEQRLQLAQPKLQLNFQPAESPEAAISQVQSGIAAFAVVPLVTRLPDDLEAVTIAHDGLAVIVSYNYSNRDKGLPTELKGMISLDQLQQLYQAKVTNWKELGVTVLPVNLYQPQNREAVSVFQQRVFPNDALIFSDRQPLINTLPEFELFRSIIRDFEARQIGGIGFSSLSKVVGQCSVYPLAIKTANNPPIQAVVLSNHQAINPSTDLCDRKGSYRPSVELIQSGQYPLAYPIAIVFPRRNDRPPMGEKFAEMLKTQEGQTLLRQTGLVPLTD
;
A
#
# COMPACT_ATOMS: atom_id res chain seq x y z
N MET A 1 36.52 -55.21 -7.75
CA MET A 1 37.39 -56.28 -7.20
C MET A 1 38.32 -56.86 -8.27
N PHE A 2 37.86 -57.12 -9.50
CA PHE A 2 38.63 -57.75 -10.59
C PHE A 2 39.94 -57.07 -11.02
N LEU A 3 40.07 -55.73 -10.93
CA LEU A 3 41.25 -55.01 -11.45
C LEU A 3 42.57 -55.23 -10.70
N LYS A 4 42.56 -55.83 -9.50
CA LYS A 4 43.78 -56.07 -8.71
C LYS A 4 44.64 -57.24 -9.23
N HIS A 5 44.06 -58.16 -10.00
CA HIS A 5 44.73 -59.39 -10.46
C HIS A 5 44.98 -59.42 -11.98
N LEU A 6 44.67 -58.33 -12.69
CA LEU A 6 44.85 -58.22 -14.13
C LEU A 6 46.22 -57.62 -14.47
N PRO A 7 46.93 -58.13 -15.50
CA PRO A 7 48.14 -57.51 -16.01
C PRO A 7 47.88 -56.04 -16.38
N ARG A 8 48.79 -55.12 -15.98
CA ARG A 8 48.60 -53.66 -16.11
C ARG A 8 48.17 -53.21 -17.52
N LYS A 9 48.67 -53.87 -18.58
CA LYS A 9 48.30 -53.58 -19.98
C LYS A 9 46.81 -53.88 -20.26
N VAL A 10 46.28 -54.98 -19.74
CA VAL A 10 44.88 -55.40 -19.94
C VAL A 10 43.93 -54.49 -19.16
N ALA A 11 44.31 -54.11 -17.95
CA ALA A 11 43.53 -53.19 -17.12
C ALA A 11 43.42 -51.77 -17.73
N LYS A 12 44.51 -51.25 -18.32
CA LYS A 12 44.49 -49.95 -19.02
C LYS A 12 43.55 -49.96 -20.23
N ALA A 13 43.56 -51.02 -21.03
CA ALA A 13 42.61 -51.20 -22.13
C ALA A 13 41.16 -51.31 -21.64
N GLY A 14 40.94 -51.97 -20.49
CA GLY A 14 39.63 -52.03 -19.82
C GLY A 14 39.09 -50.66 -19.42
N VAL A 15 39.94 -49.78 -18.87
CA VAL A 15 39.56 -48.41 -18.47
C VAL A 15 39.19 -47.54 -19.68
N LYS A 16 39.92 -47.64 -20.80
CA LYS A 16 39.54 -46.92 -22.04
C LYS A 16 38.17 -47.37 -22.57
N ARG A 17 37.90 -48.68 -22.61
CA ARG A 17 36.56 -49.20 -22.99
C ARG A 17 35.48 -48.77 -22.00
N TYR A 18 35.81 -48.70 -20.71
CA TYR A 18 34.90 -48.21 -19.68
C TYR A 18 34.57 -46.72 -19.85
N GLY A 19 35.54 -45.89 -20.25
CA GLY A 19 35.32 -44.49 -20.62
C GLY A 19 34.29 -44.32 -21.75
N VAL A 20 34.39 -45.13 -22.80
CA VAL A 20 33.42 -45.17 -23.90
C VAL A 20 32.03 -45.61 -23.41
N PHE A 21 31.97 -46.64 -22.55
CA PHE A 21 30.72 -47.10 -21.94
C PHE A 21 30.03 -46.01 -21.09
N LEU A 22 30.81 -45.18 -20.39
CA LEU A 22 30.28 -44.12 -19.55
C LEU A 22 29.63 -42.96 -20.30
N ARG A 23 29.90 -42.79 -21.61
CA ARG A 23 29.22 -41.78 -22.45
C ARG A 23 27.69 -41.94 -22.44
N ARG A 24 27.17 -43.13 -22.09
CA ARG A 24 25.73 -43.45 -22.05
C ARG A 24 25.00 -43.02 -20.77
N TYR A 25 25.71 -42.54 -19.75
CA TYR A 25 25.12 -42.14 -18.46
C TYR A 25 25.05 -40.60 -18.32
N SER A 26 24.34 -40.06 -17.33
CA SER A 26 24.31 -38.60 -17.05
C SER A 26 25.65 -38.09 -16.48
N LEU A 27 25.88 -36.77 -16.51
CA LEU A 27 27.16 -36.14 -16.15
C LEU A 27 27.59 -36.45 -14.70
N ASP A 28 26.65 -36.42 -13.75
CA ASP A 28 26.93 -36.73 -12.34
C ASP A 28 27.34 -38.19 -12.13
N ILE A 29 26.65 -39.14 -12.77
CA ILE A 29 26.98 -40.57 -12.69
C ILE A 29 28.34 -40.85 -13.34
N ARG A 30 28.68 -40.16 -14.45
CA ARG A 30 29.99 -40.27 -15.09
C ARG A 30 31.11 -39.81 -14.16
N GLN A 31 30.95 -38.66 -13.52
CA GLN A 31 31.96 -38.10 -12.62
C GLN A 31 32.16 -38.98 -11.38
N GLN A 32 31.08 -39.43 -10.74
CA GLN A 32 31.15 -40.31 -9.58
C GLN A 32 31.84 -41.65 -9.90
N ARG A 33 31.50 -42.26 -11.06
CA ARG A 33 32.13 -43.51 -11.51
C ARG A 33 33.59 -43.31 -11.96
N MET A 34 33.97 -42.13 -12.44
CA MET A 34 35.38 -41.77 -12.69
C MET A 34 36.20 -41.57 -11.43
N GLN A 35 35.64 -40.91 -10.42
CA GLN A 35 36.31 -40.78 -9.13
C GLN A 35 36.60 -42.15 -8.49
N ALA A 36 35.72 -43.13 -8.67
CA ALA A 36 35.95 -44.49 -8.17
C ALA A 36 37.15 -45.22 -8.83
N LEU A 37 37.59 -44.82 -10.03
CA LEU A 37 38.80 -45.35 -10.67
C LEU A 37 40.08 -44.66 -10.20
N ARG A 38 39.98 -43.41 -9.72
CA ARG A 38 41.10 -42.63 -9.19
C ARG A 38 41.73 -43.21 -7.92
N ARG A 39 41.05 -44.15 -7.26
CA ARG A 39 41.58 -44.89 -6.09
C ARG A 39 42.81 -45.75 -6.40
N TRP A 40 43.10 -46.02 -7.67
CA TRP A 40 44.29 -46.76 -8.09
C TRP A 40 45.28 -45.82 -8.75
N GLN A 41 46.29 -45.38 -7.99
CA GLN A 41 47.30 -44.40 -8.45
C GLN A 41 47.98 -44.78 -9.77
N TRP A 42 48.27 -46.06 -10.00
CA TRP A 42 48.94 -46.53 -11.23
C TRP A 42 48.06 -46.46 -12.50
N LEU A 43 46.75 -46.24 -12.36
CA LEU A 43 45.80 -46.05 -13.46
C LEU A 43 45.54 -44.57 -13.78
N GLN A 44 46.02 -43.63 -12.94
CA GLN A 44 45.76 -42.20 -13.07
C GLN A 44 46.05 -41.62 -14.46
N PRO A 45 47.19 -41.91 -15.12
CA PRO A 45 47.49 -41.33 -16.43
C PRO A 45 46.45 -41.72 -17.50
N THR A 46 45.92 -42.95 -17.42
CA THR A 46 44.90 -43.44 -18.35
C THR A 46 43.50 -42.93 -17.99
N VAL A 47 43.22 -42.68 -16.70
CA VAL A 47 41.96 -42.09 -16.24
C VAL A 47 41.89 -40.61 -16.65
N GLU A 48 43.00 -39.87 -16.54
CA GLU A 48 43.09 -38.47 -16.96
C GLU A 48 42.95 -38.31 -18.48
N GLU A 49 43.58 -39.19 -19.26
CA GLU A 49 43.42 -39.24 -20.72
C GLU A 49 41.95 -39.43 -21.12
N VAL A 50 41.27 -40.41 -20.52
CA VAL A 50 39.84 -40.67 -20.75
C VAL A 50 38.97 -39.52 -20.27
N GLN A 51 39.37 -38.82 -19.20
CA GLN A 51 38.65 -37.67 -18.68
C GLN A 51 38.76 -36.45 -19.61
N LEU A 52 39.91 -36.21 -20.22
CA LEU A 52 40.10 -35.15 -21.22
C LEU A 52 39.30 -35.44 -22.50
N GLU A 53 39.17 -36.71 -22.90
CA GLU A 53 38.29 -37.10 -24.00
C GLU A 53 36.80 -36.93 -23.68
N LEU A 54 36.39 -37.17 -22.43
CA LEU A 54 35.00 -37.02 -21.99
C LEU A 54 34.63 -35.56 -21.71
N TYR A 55 35.61 -34.71 -21.40
CA TYR A 55 35.45 -33.31 -20.98
C TYR A 55 36.59 -32.45 -21.57
N PRO A 56 36.57 -32.15 -22.88
CA PRO A 56 37.59 -31.30 -23.49
C PRO A 56 37.49 -29.87 -22.92
N PRO A 57 38.61 -29.22 -22.59
CA PRO A 57 38.60 -27.82 -22.13
C PRO A 57 38.11 -26.91 -23.26
N LEU A 58 37.13 -26.05 -22.95
CA LEU A 58 36.53 -25.10 -23.88
C LEU A 58 37.61 -24.15 -24.44
N ALA A 59 37.79 -24.16 -25.76
CA ALA A 59 38.66 -23.23 -26.45
C ALA A 59 38.14 -21.80 -26.30
N ILE A 60 39.00 -20.91 -25.82
CA ILE A 60 38.75 -19.46 -25.75
C ILE A 60 38.68 -18.95 -27.18
N ALA A 61 37.50 -18.53 -27.64
CA ALA A 61 37.35 -17.92 -28.94
C ALA A 61 38.02 -16.54 -28.95
N THR A 62 38.86 -16.30 -29.96
CA THR A 62 39.51 -15.03 -30.25
C THR A 62 38.51 -13.93 -30.62
N PRO A 63 38.84 -12.65 -30.35
CA PRO A 63 37.93 -11.55 -30.60
C PRO A 63 37.88 -11.22 -32.10
N VAL A 64 36.72 -11.41 -32.72
CA VAL A 64 36.44 -10.86 -34.04
C VAL A 64 36.11 -9.38 -33.86
N THR A 65 36.97 -8.51 -34.38
CA THR A 65 36.72 -7.07 -34.52
C THR A 65 35.64 -6.82 -35.55
N ASN A 66 34.50 -6.28 -35.12
CA ASN A 66 33.51 -5.59 -35.96
C ASN A 66 32.83 -4.49 -35.12
N PRO A 67 32.34 -3.42 -35.78
CA PRO A 67 32.43 -2.06 -35.27
C PRO A 67 31.47 -1.76 -34.13
N THR A 68 31.99 -0.92 -33.23
CA THR A 68 31.37 -0.31 -32.05
C THR A 68 29.94 0.22 -32.29
N HIS A 69 28.95 -0.57 -31.90
CA HIS A 69 27.75 -0.05 -31.26
C HIS A 69 27.87 -0.30 -29.76
N LEU A 70 28.05 0.79 -29.00
CA LEU A 70 28.13 0.80 -27.54
C LEU A 70 26.85 0.19 -26.95
N ARG A 71 26.98 -1.02 -26.39
CA ARG A 71 25.96 -1.71 -25.60
C ARG A 71 25.83 -1.01 -24.24
N VAL A 72 24.72 -0.33 -23.97
CA VAL A 72 24.49 0.42 -22.71
C VAL A 72 23.65 -0.35 -21.67
N PHE A 73 23.37 -1.64 -21.88
CA PHE A 73 23.01 -2.54 -20.79
C PHE A 73 23.91 -3.77 -20.85
N SER A 74 24.84 -3.88 -19.91
CA SER A 74 25.45 -5.17 -19.60
C SER A 74 24.32 -6.05 -19.05
N SER A 75 24.02 -7.14 -19.74
CA SER A 75 22.98 -8.05 -19.29
C SER A 75 23.20 -8.44 -17.83
N LEU A 76 22.13 -8.70 -17.07
CA LEU A 76 22.27 -9.29 -15.72
C LEU A 76 22.94 -10.67 -15.78
N TYR A 77 22.79 -11.37 -16.91
CA TYR A 77 23.17 -12.77 -17.06
C TYR A 77 24.13 -12.99 -18.26
N PRO A 78 25.31 -12.33 -18.30
CA PRO A 78 26.22 -12.37 -19.46
C PRO A 78 26.77 -13.77 -19.81
N ARG A 79 26.83 -14.70 -18.85
CA ARG A 79 27.18 -16.12 -19.07
C ARG A 79 26.18 -16.87 -19.95
N TYR A 80 24.97 -16.35 -20.14
CA TYR A 80 24.01 -16.85 -21.11
C TYR A 80 24.19 -16.08 -22.42
N ALA A 81 24.71 -16.74 -23.45
CA ALA A 81 24.94 -16.16 -24.77
C ALA A 81 23.61 -15.97 -25.54
N CYS A 82 22.77 -15.04 -25.08
CA CYS A 82 21.52 -14.69 -25.74
C CYS A 82 21.79 -13.93 -27.04
N GLN A 83 21.12 -14.32 -28.13
CA GLN A 83 21.26 -13.64 -29.43
C GLN A 83 20.73 -12.19 -29.39
N GLN A 84 19.69 -11.91 -28.59
CA GLN A 84 19.17 -10.56 -28.35
C GLN A 84 19.99 -9.77 -27.31
N GLY A 85 21.06 -10.35 -26.76
CA GLY A 85 21.93 -9.68 -25.79
C GLY A 85 21.39 -9.64 -24.35
N GLU A 86 20.07 -9.64 -24.13
CA GLU A 86 19.44 -9.70 -22.80
C GLU A 86 18.45 -10.90 -22.70
N PRO A 87 18.76 -11.95 -21.93
CA PRO A 87 17.91 -13.13 -21.81
C PRO A 87 16.60 -12.93 -21.03
N LEU A 88 16.50 -11.93 -20.13
CA LEU A 88 15.23 -11.64 -19.44
C LEU A 88 14.16 -11.08 -20.38
N SER A 89 14.55 -10.28 -21.37
CA SER A 89 13.66 -9.70 -22.38
C SER A 89 13.60 -10.52 -23.68
N CYS A 90 14.20 -11.71 -23.71
CA CYS A 90 14.34 -12.48 -24.94
C CYS A 90 12.99 -13.02 -25.45
N THR A 91 12.58 -12.63 -26.66
CA THR A 91 11.34 -13.07 -27.31
C THR A 91 11.53 -14.21 -28.31
N LEU A 92 12.79 -14.55 -28.65
CA LEU A 92 13.10 -15.57 -29.65
C LEU A 92 12.84 -17.01 -29.17
N CYS A 93 12.78 -17.24 -27.85
CA CYS A 93 12.58 -18.57 -27.29
C CYS A 93 11.11 -18.78 -26.92
N GLN A 94 10.36 -19.51 -27.76
CA GLN A 94 8.95 -19.80 -27.49
C GLN A 94 8.80 -20.74 -26.27
N PRO A 95 7.82 -20.49 -25.37
CA PRO A 95 7.63 -21.27 -24.16
C PRO A 95 6.85 -22.58 -24.39
N THR A 96 6.39 -22.81 -25.62
CA THR A 96 5.57 -23.96 -26.00
C THR A 96 6.07 -24.51 -27.32
N SER A 97 6.17 -25.83 -27.45
CA SER A 97 6.45 -26.48 -28.72
C SER A 97 5.23 -26.39 -29.66
N PRO A 98 5.41 -26.64 -30.98
CA PRO A 98 4.29 -26.77 -31.91
C PRO A 98 3.25 -27.84 -31.48
N GLU A 99 3.67 -28.79 -30.65
CA GLU A 99 2.86 -29.90 -30.13
C GLU A 99 2.16 -29.55 -28.80
N GLY A 100 2.29 -28.31 -28.31
CA GLY A 100 1.64 -27.85 -27.07
C GLY A 100 2.40 -28.15 -25.78
N VAL A 101 3.62 -28.69 -25.86
CA VAL A 101 4.44 -29.05 -24.69
C VAL A 101 5.20 -27.83 -24.19
N HIS A 102 5.19 -27.60 -22.87
CA HIS A 102 5.93 -26.50 -22.27
C HIS A 102 7.45 -26.74 -22.35
N ILE A 103 8.16 -25.84 -23.02
CA ILE A 103 9.62 -25.84 -23.12
C ILE A 103 10.16 -25.04 -21.93
N LYS A 104 10.96 -25.66 -21.06
CA LYS A 104 11.45 -25.01 -19.83
C LYS A 104 12.70 -24.13 -20.00
N GLN A 105 13.52 -24.42 -21.02
CA GLN A 105 14.80 -23.75 -21.26
C GLN A 105 14.99 -23.46 -22.75
N CYS A 106 15.61 -22.33 -23.08
CA CYS A 106 15.88 -21.95 -24.46
C CYS A 106 16.92 -22.89 -25.08
N SER A 107 16.63 -23.41 -26.27
CA SER A 107 17.52 -24.33 -26.99
C SER A 107 18.84 -23.68 -27.43
N ILE A 108 18.90 -22.35 -27.54
CA ILE A 108 20.09 -21.61 -28.01
C ILE A 108 21.05 -21.32 -26.85
N CYS A 109 20.58 -20.65 -25.79
CA CYS A 109 21.44 -20.19 -24.70
C CYS A 109 21.26 -20.96 -23.39
N GLY A 110 20.23 -21.81 -23.26
CA GLY A 110 19.92 -22.55 -22.02
C GLY A 110 19.22 -21.73 -20.94
N PHE A 111 18.85 -20.47 -21.20
CA PHE A 111 18.17 -19.62 -20.22
C PHE A 111 16.69 -20.04 -20.04
N PRO A 112 16.11 -19.95 -18.83
CA PRO A 112 14.70 -20.28 -18.63
C PRO A 112 13.73 -19.47 -19.51
N THR A 113 12.81 -20.16 -20.16
CA THR A 113 11.79 -19.59 -21.06
C THR A 113 10.70 -18.83 -20.30
N LEU A 114 9.85 -18.11 -21.04
CA LEU A 114 8.66 -17.42 -20.49
C LEU A 114 7.63 -18.43 -19.95
N LEU A 115 6.76 -17.97 -19.05
CA LEU A 115 5.55 -18.74 -18.71
C LEU A 115 4.60 -18.81 -19.92
N PRO A 116 3.96 -19.96 -20.20
CA PRO A 116 3.03 -20.07 -21.30
C PRO A 116 1.69 -19.41 -20.94
N PRO A 117 0.96 -18.85 -21.92
CA PRO A 117 -0.40 -18.38 -21.69
C PRO A 117 -1.27 -19.49 -21.09
N LYS A 118 -2.19 -19.12 -20.19
CA LYS A 118 -3.07 -20.01 -19.43
C LYS A 118 -2.38 -20.88 -18.37
N ALA A 119 -1.06 -20.74 -18.16
CA ALA A 119 -0.41 -21.32 -16.99
C ALA A 119 -1.09 -20.83 -15.70
N ALA A 120 -1.24 -21.72 -14.73
CA ALA A 120 -1.79 -21.40 -13.42
C ALA A 120 -0.69 -21.46 -12.36
N LEU A 121 -0.62 -20.44 -11.51
CA LEU A 121 0.23 -20.38 -10.33
C LEU A 121 -0.64 -20.50 -9.08
N GLN A 122 -0.21 -21.32 -8.13
CA GLN A 122 -0.88 -21.46 -6.84
C GLN A 122 -0.14 -20.59 -5.80
N GLY A 123 -0.84 -19.60 -5.23
CA GLY A 123 -0.34 -18.79 -4.13
C GLY A 123 -1.17 -18.98 -2.86
N GLN A 124 -0.84 -18.20 -1.82
CA GLN A 124 -1.52 -18.28 -0.54
C GLN A 124 -2.94 -17.72 -0.59
N ARG A 125 -3.21 -16.79 -1.52
CA ARG A 125 -4.51 -16.13 -1.70
C ARG A 125 -5.34 -16.69 -2.86
N GLY A 126 -4.90 -17.78 -3.48
CA GLY A 126 -5.65 -18.49 -4.52
C GLY A 126 -4.81 -18.84 -5.74
N TYR A 127 -5.49 -19.07 -6.86
CA TYR A 127 -4.86 -19.44 -8.13
C TYR A 127 -4.84 -18.26 -9.08
N TYR A 128 -3.73 -18.09 -9.81
CA TYR A 128 -3.54 -17.00 -10.76
C TYR A 128 -3.26 -17.56 -12.14
N ARG A 129 -4.03 -17.14 -13.14
CA ARG A 129 -3.88 -17.62 -14.51
C ARG A 129 -3.23 -16.55 -15.39
N ILE A 130 -2.11 -16.89 -16.02
CA ILE A 130 -1.38 -16.02 -16.94
C ILE A 130 -2.21 -15.76 -18.21
N GLU A 131 -2.30 -14.50 -18.61
CA GLU A 131 -2.93 -14.10 -19.87
C GLU A 131 -1.88 -13.77 -20.93
N SER A 132 -0.95 -12.86 -20.61
CA SER A 132 0.05 -12.39 -21.56
C SER A 132 1.33 -11.89 -20.87
N TRP A 133 2.43 -11.88 -21.62
CA TRP A 133 3.70 -11.28 -21.18
C TRP A 133 3.71 -9.77 -21.49
N LEU A 134 4.16 -8.96 -20.53
CA LEU A 134 4.18 -7.50 -20.62
C LEU A 134 5.59 -6.94 -20.88
N GLY A 135 6.65 -7.67 -20.54
CA GLY A 135 8.02 -7.20 -20.71
C GLY A 135 8.94 -7.54 -19.54
N GLN A 136 10.04 -6.81 -19.43
CA GLN A 136 10.97 -6.84 -18.30
C GLN A 136 10.85 -5.55 -17.50
N ARG A 137 10.86 -5.64 -16.16
CA ARG A 137 11.05 -4.49 -15.27
C ARG A 137 11.89 -4.87 -14.05
N GLY A 138 12.88 -4.05 -13.73
CA GLY A 138 13.90 -4.40 -12.75
C GLY A 138 14.61 -5.71 -13.13
N ASN A 139 14.76 -6.60 -12.16
CA ASN A 139 15.40 -7.90 -12.30
C ASN A 139 14.42 -9.03 -12.64
N GLY A 140 13.19 -8.70 -13.08
CA GLY A 140 12.14 -9.68 -13.31
C GLY A 140 11.34 -9.45 -14.61
N ARG A 141 10.55 -10.45 -14.97
CA ARG A 141 9.61 -10.42 -16.09
C ARG A 141 8.20 -10.10 -15.58
N LEU A 142 7.44 -9.33 -16.34
CA LEU A 142 6.07 -8.97 -16.00
C LEU A 142 5.06 -9.72 -16.87
N TYR A 143 3.98 -10.15 -16.24
CA TYR A 143 2.86 -10.82 -16.89
C TYR A 143 1.54 -10.21 -16.43
N ARG A 144 0.59 -10.12 -17.35
CA ARG A 144 -0.82 -9.90 -17.04
C ARG A 144 -1.46 -11.24 -16.68
N ALA A 145 -2.26 -11.26 -15.64
CA ALA A 145 -2.95 -12.45 -15.18
C ALA A 145 -4.30 -12.10 -14.54
N ILE A 146 -5.09 -13.12 -14.25
CA ILE A 146 -6.33 -13.00 -13.47
C ILE A 146 -6.28 -13.92 -12.25
N GLN A 147 -6.83 -13.47 -11.13
CA GLN A 147 -7.08 -14.33 -9.97
C GLN A 147 -8.35 -15.15 -10.23
N LEU A 148 -8.21 -16.48 -10.21
CA LEU A 148 -9.31 -17.41 -10.39
C LEU A 148 -10.23 -17.39 -9.16
N GLY A 149 -11.55 -17.44 -9.39
CA GLY A 149 -12.58 -17.34 -8.35
C GLY A 149 -13.16 -15.93 -8.20
N SER A 150 -12.31 -14.90 -8.12
CA SER A 150 -12.74 -13.49 -8.06
C SER A 150 -12.78 -12.80 -9.43
N ASN A 151 -12.11 -13.38 -10.43
CA ASN A 151 -11.93 -12.83 -11.77
C ASN A 151 -11.31 -11.42 -11.78
N GLN A 152 -10.48 -11.13 -10.78
CA GLN A 152 -9.79 -9.85 -10.65
C GLN A 152 -8.50 -9.82 -11.48
N PRO A 153 -8.25 -8.75 -12.25
CA PRO A 153 -7.00 -8.61 -12.98
C PRO A 153 -5.83 -8.31 -12.02
N VAL A 154 -4.69 -8.94 -12.27
CA VAL A 154 -3.48 -8.82 -11.47
C VAL A 154 -2.24 -8.78 -12.37
N VAL A 155 -1.13 -8.31 -11.81
CA VAL A 155 0.16 -8.29 -12.47
C VAL A 155 1.12 -9.21 -11.72
N ILE A 156 1.76 -10.11 -12.44
CA ILE A 156 2.71 -11.06 -11.88
C ILE A 156 4.11 -10.64 -12.29
N LYS A 157 4.98 -10.42 -11.30
CA LYS A 157 6.41 -10.25 -11.50
C LYS A 157 7.13 -11.55 -11.20
N GLU A 158 7.73 -12.13 -12.22
CA GLU A 158 8.55 -13.34 -12.15
C GLU A 158 10.02 -12.98 -11.93
N TYR A 159 10.64 -13.61 -10.95
CA TYR A 159 12.08 -13.64 -10.76
C TYR A 159 12.63 -15.04 -11.03
N ILE A 160 13.82 -15.09 -11.64
CA ILE A 160 14.42 -16.34 -12.11
C ILE A 160 15.78 -16.50 -11.43
N LEU A 161 16.08 -17.72 -10.97
CA LEU A 161 17.34 -18.11 -10.35
C LEU A 161 18.08 -19.09 -11.29
N PRO A 162 18.69 -18.59 -12.39
CA PRO A 162 19.34 -19.43 -13.39
C PRO A 162 20.58 -20.15 -12.83
N SER A 163 20.71 -21.44 -13.16
CA SER A 163 21.71 -22.34 -12.57
C SER A 163 23.18 -21.99 -12.86
N LEU A 164 23.46 -21.20 -13.91
CA LEU A 164 24.83 -20.71 -14.15
C LEU A 164 25.28 -19.66 -13.12
N TYR A 165 24.36 -19.10 -12.33
CA TYR A 165 24.67 -18.08 -11.32
C TYR A 165 24.21 -18.45 -9.91
N PHE A 166 23.10 -19.17 -9.80
CA PHE A 166 22.54 -19.58 -8.52
C PHE A 166 22.68 -21.08 -8.40
N ASP A 167 23.60 -21.53 -7.54
CA ASP A 167 23.66 -22.94 -7.17
C ASP A 167 22.45 -23.33 -6.31
N THR A 168 22.31 -24.61 -5.99
CA THR A 168 21.17 -25.13 -5.23
C THR A 168 21.08 -24.54 -3.82
N ALA A 169 22.22 -24.25 -3.17
CA ALA A 169 22.23 -23.70 -1.81
C ALA A 169 21.79 -22.24 -1.82
N MET A 170 22.37 -21.43 -2.71
CA MET A 170 22.02 -20.03 -2.92
C MET A 170 20.56 -19.88 -3.38
N THR A 171 20.09 -20.77 -4.26
CA THR A 171 18.68 -20.78 -4.69
C THR A 171 17.73 -20.98 -3.51
N ARG A 172 18.01 -21.94 -2.63
CA ARG A 172 17.19 -22.16 -1.41
C ARG A 172 17.25 -20.96 -0.47
N GLN A 173 18.45 -20.41 -0.25
CA GLN A 173 18.63 -19.24 0.61
C GLN A 173 17.83 -18.03 0.07
N ASN A 174 17.89 -17.78 -1.24
CA ASN A 174 17.22 -16.64 -1.85
C ASN A 174 15.70 -16.82 -1.85
N LYS A 175 15.19 -18.05 -2.09
CA LYS A 175 13.77 -18.37 -1.96
C LYS A 175 13.26 -18.17 -0.54
N ALA A 176 13.98 -18.68 0.46
CA ALA A 176 13.63 -18.49 1.87
C ALA A 176 13.69 -17.00 2.27
N ALA A 177 14.69 -16.26 1.81
CA ALA A 177 14.75 -14.81 2.02
C ALA A 177 13.58 -14.08 1.35
N PHE A 178 13.19 -14.50 0.16
CA PHE A 178 12.07 -13.93 -0.58
C PHE A 178 10.76 -14.10 0.19
N GLU A 179 10.41 -15.30 0.66
CA GLU A 179 9.21 -15.53 1.49
C GLU A 179 9.16 -14.63 2.72
N ASN A 180 10.32 -14.39 3.33
CA ASN A 180 10.47 -13.64 4.56
C ASN A 180 10.43 -12.11 4.38
N LEU A 181 10.64 -11.62 3.16
CA LEU A 181 10.81 -10.19 2.83
C LEU A 181 9.78 -9.65 1.84
N ALA A 182 9.16 -10.51 1.02
CA ALA A 182 8.24 -10.16 -0.05
C ALA A 182 6.88 -9.69 0.47
N GLY A 183 6.85 -8.46 0.99
CA GLY A 183 5.65 -7.82 1.52
C GLY A 183 5.99 -6.75 2.53
N LEU A 184 5.13 -5.75 2.63
CA LEU A 184 5.27 -4.67 3.60
C LEU A 184 3.92 -4.38 4.24
N SER A 185 3.88 -4.47 5.57
CA SER A 185 2.73 -4.09 6.37
C SER A 185 3.17 -3.14 7.47
N LEU A 186 2.30 -2.22 7.89
CA LEU A 186 2.64 -1.36 9.02
C LEU A 186 2.70 -2.17 10.31
N ALA A 187 3.65 -1.81 11.15
CA ALA A 187 3.95 -2.43 12.43
C ALA A 187 2.77 -2.48 13.41
N ASP A 188 1.92 -1.46 13.31
CA ASP A 188 0.73 -1.23 14.11
C ASP A 188 -0.51 -1.93 13.53
N GLY A 189 -0.36 -2.71 12.45
CA GLY A 189 -1.46 -3.43 11.82
C GLY A 189 -2.45 -2.56 11.05
N ARG A 190 -2.25 -1.23 11.01
CA ARG A 190 -3.08 -0.35 10.19
C ARG A 190 -2.75 -0.59 8.72
N VAL A 191 -3.77 -0.54 7.88
CA VAL A 191 -3.60 -0.63 6.43
C VAL A 191 -3.77 0.77 5.87
N GLN A 192 -2.76 1.30 5.19
CA GLN A 192 -2.74 2.67 4.67
C GLN A 192 -2.29 2.68 3.21
N ASP A 193 -2.84 3.60 2.43
CA ASP A 193 -2.39 3.83 1.06
C ASP A 193 -1.22 4.81 1.05
N ALA A 194 -0.08 4.36 0.51
CA ALA A 194 1.14 5.12 0.41
C ALA A 194 1.65 5.25 -1.04
N ARG A 195 0.84 4.86 -2.05
CA ARG A 195 1.26 4.79 -3.47
C ARG A 195 2.51 3.93 -3.68
N LEU A 196 2.66 2.90 -2.86
CA LEU A 196 3.64 1.84 -3.02
C LEU A 196 2.95 0.64 -3.68
N VAL A 197 3.47 0.19 -4.83
CA VAL A 197 2.99 -1.06 -5.46
C VAL A 197 3.37 -2.23 -4.55
N SER A 198 2.41 -2.63 -3.73
CA SER A 198 2.60 -3.63 -2.68
C SER A 198 2.13 -5.00 -3.17
N PRO A 199 2.88 -6.07 -2.92
CA PRO A 199 2.45 -7.40 -3.31
C PRO A 199 1.21 -7.82 -2.51
N ILE A 200 0.23 -8.36 -3.23
CA ILE A 200 -0.96 -9.02 -2.70
C ILE A 200 -0.59 -10.42 -2.19
N ASP A 201 0.33 -11.08 -2.89
CA ASP A 201 0.76 -12.46 -2.64
C ASP A 201 2.22 -12.61 -3.11
N ALA A 202 2.95 -13.55 -2.49
CA ALA A 202 4.34 -13.87 -2.81
C ALA A 202 4.50 -15.38 -2.87
N ILE A 203 4.98 -15.89 -3.99
CA ILE A 203 5.00 -17.31 -4.30
C ILE A 203 6.44 -17.75 -4.56
N THR A 204 6.86 -18.81 -3.88
CA THR A 204 8.07 -19.57 -4.16
C THR A 204 7.67 -20.89 -4.83
N ASP A 205 8.27 -21.17 -5.98
CA ASP A 205 8.01 -22.44 -6.67
C ASP A 205 8.94 -23.53 -6.10
N ASP A 206 8.39 -24.59 -5.54
CA ASP A 206 9.21 -25.68 -5.00
C ASP A 206 9.86 -26.55 -6.09
N LEU A 207 9.29 -26.56 -7.29
CA LEU A 207 9.71 -27.42 -8.40
C LEU A 207 10.64 -26.70 -9.38
N GLU A 208 10.45 -25.40 -9.57
CA GLU A 208 11.20 -24.58 -10.51
C GLU A 208 12.06 -23.54 -9.78
N ASN A 209 13.16 -23.11 -10.39
CA ASN A 209 14.01 -22.06 -9.82
C ASN A 209 13.43 -20.64 -10.07
N ARG A 210 12.19 -20.42 -9.63
CA ARG A 210 11.41 -19.20 -9.85
C ARG A 210 10.72 -18.72 -8.58
N CYS A 211 10.49 -17.42 -8.50
CA CYS A 211 9.71 -16.74 -7.48
C CYS A 211 8.76 -15.74 -8.15
N TYR A 212 7.61 -15.47 -7.55
CA TYR A 212 6.60 -14.59 -8.13
C TYR A 212 6.07 -13.60 -7.09
N LEU A 213 5.97 -12.31 -7.46
CA LEU A 213 5.19 -11.32 -6.74
C LEU A 213 3.89 -11.07 -7.50
N ILE A 214 2.76 -11.17 -6.79
CA ILE A 214 1.44 -10.84 -7.34
C ILE A 214 1.09 -9.43 -6.88
N MET A 215 0.76 -8.54 -7.79
CA MET A 215 0.41 -7.14 -7.54
C MET A 215 -0.95 -6.84 -8.18
N ASP A 216 -1.56 -5.72 -7.79
CA ASP A 216 -2.72 -5.20 -8.53
C ASP A 216 -2.29 -4.63 -9.90
N GLU A 217 -3.26 -4.10 -10.65
CA GLU A 217 -3.02 -3.54 -11.98
C GLU A 217 -2.07 -2.33 -12.00
N SER A 218 -1.83 -1.66 -10.87
CA SER A 218 -0.85 -0.57 -10.80
C SER A 218 0.56 -1.06 -11.12
N GLY A 219 0.82 -2.35 -10.89
CA GLY A 219 2.04 -3.02 -11.31
C GLY A 219 2.27 -3.03 -12.82
N ALA A 220 1.30 -2.68 -13.67
CA ALA A 220 1.47 -2.62 -15.14
C ALA A 220 1.61 -1.18 -15.67
N TYR A 221 1.63 -0.17 -14.81
CA TYR A 221 1.75 1.22 -15.27
C TYR A 221 3.09 1.51 -15.96
N PRO A 222 3.10 2.41 -16.97
CA PRO A 222 4.32 2.80 -17.63
C PRO A 222 5.27 3.53 -16.69
N THR A 223 6.57 3.31 -16.89
CA THR A 223 7.64 3.95 -16.12
C THR A 223 7.87 5.40 -16.58
N LEU A 224 8.40 6.26 -15.70
CA LEU A 224 8.83 7.60 -16.10
C LEU A 224 9.86 7.58 -17.24
N SER A 225 10.70 6.54 -17.32
CA SER A 225 11.62 6.32 -18.44
C SER A 225 10.90 6.18 -19.78
N GLN A 226 9.73 5.54 -19.83
CA GLN A 226 8.93 5.43 -21.05
C GLN A 226 8.32 6.77 -21.45
N TYR A 227 7.84 7.56 -20.48
CA TYR A 227 7.34 8.91 -20.74
C TYR A 227 8.45 9.87 -21.18
N LEU A 228 9.65 9.76 -20.62
CA LEU A 228 10.80 10.59 -20.99
C LEU A 228 11.19 10.45 -22.48
N ARG A 229 10.88 9.31 -23.12
CA ARG A 229 11.10 9.11 -24.57
C ARG A 229 10.29 10.07 -25.44
N GLN A 230 9.20 10.63 -24.90
CA GLN A 230 8.34 11.59 -25.60
C GLN A 230 8.85 13.03 -25.47
N GLY A 231 9.74 13.30 -24.51
CA GLY A 231 10.35 14.62 -24.31
C GLY A 231 10.66 14.96 -22.85
N ALA A 232 11.29 16.12 -22.66
CA ALA A 232 11.57 16.70 -21.34
C ALA A 232 10.29 17.13 -20.62
N PHE A 233 10.28 16.94 -19.31
CA PHE A 233 9.23 17.43 -18.41
C PHE A 233 9.49 18.91 -18.10
N THR A 234 8.42 19.68 -17.99
CA THR A 234 8.45 21.09 -17.59
C THR A 234 8.70 21.24 -16.08
N ASN A 235 9.10 22.44 -15.64
CA ASN A 235 9.37 22.72 -14.23
C ASN A 235 8.20 22.35 -13.29
N PRO A 236 6.93 22.68 -13.59
CA PRO A 236 5.85 22.32 -12.68
C PRO A 236 5.52 20.82 -12.71
N GLU A 237 5.74 20.13 -13.83
CA GLU A 237 5.61 18.66 -13.90
C GLU A 237 6.67 17.96 -13.04
N VAL A 238 7.92 18.43 -13.07
CA VAL A 238 8.99 17.89 -12.22
C VAL A 238 8.73 18.17 -10.74
N ARG A 239 8.23 19.37 -10.38
CA ARG A 239 7.79 19.66 -9.01
C ARG A 239 6.68 18.71 -8.54
N TRP A 240 5.72 18.43 -9.42
CA TRP A 240 4.63 17.51 -9.12
C TRP A 240 5.16 16.09 -8.86
N VAL A 241 6.06 15.58 -9.72
CA VAL A 241 6.72 14.27 -9.51
C VAL A 241 7.48 14.27 -8.17
N LEU A 242 8.28 15.29 -7.90
CA LEU A 242 9.05 15.41 -6.66
C LEU A 242 8.15 15.35 -5.43
N ASN A 243 7.04 16.11 -5.40
CA ASN A 243 6.12 16.11 -4.25
C ASN A 243 5.48 14.73 -4.01
N GLN A 244 5.04 14.07 -5.09
CA GLN A 244 4.42 12.74 -5.01
C GLN A 244 5.41 11.68 -4.49
N VAL A 245 6.64 11.67 -5.01
CA VAL A 245 7.66 10.70 -4.59
C VAL A 245 8.14 10.99 -3.17
N LEU A 246 8.37 12.26 -2.80
CA LEU A 246 8.77 12.63 -1.45
C LEU A 246 7.71 12.24 -0.41
N GLN A 247 6.42 12.33 -0.75
CA GLN A 247 5.33 11.85 0.12
C GLN A 247 5.46 10.35 0.42
N THR A 248 5.69 9.52 -0.60
CA THR A 248 5.85 8.08 -0.41
C THR A 248 7.16 7.74 0.32
N LEU A 249 8.24 8.47 0.04
CA LEU A 249 9.53 8.28 0.73
C LEU A 249 9.44 8.68 2.21
N GLU A 250 8.80 9.80 2.54
CA GLU A 250 8.53 10.20 3.92
C GLU A 250 7.80 9.09 4.69
N PHE A 251 6.78 8.49 4.07
CA PHE A 251 6.09 7.33 4.63
C PHE A 251 7.03 6.14 4.83
N LEU A 252 7.75 5.71 3.79
CA LEU A 252 8.68 4.60 3.84
C LEU A 252 9.79 4.80 4.89
N HIS A 253 10.33 6.00 5.01
CA HIS A 253 11.46 6.31 5.88
C HIS A 253 11.05 6.53 7.34
N GLY A 254 9.86 7.09 7.59
CA GLY A 254 9.41 7.47 8.93
C GLY A 254 8.59 6.41 9.67
N GLN A 255 7.95 5.49 8.95
CA GLN A 255 7.05 4.51 9.57
C GLN A 255 7.78 3.26 10.06
N LYS A 256 7.10 2.50 10.92
CA LYS A 256 7.55 1.18 11.36
C LYS A 256 6.80 0.10 10.60
N TYR A 257 7.52 -0.87 10.07
CA TYR A 257 7.00 -1.94 9.24
C TYR A 257 7.20 -3.30 9.89
N ARG A 258 6.29 -4.22 9.56
CA ARG A 258 6.40 -5.66 9.77
C ARG A 258 6.62 -6.34 8.44
N LEU A 259 7.70 -7.10 8.35
CA LEU A 259 8.02 -7.96 7.23
C LEU A 259 7.27 -9.31 7.38
N PRO A 260 7.09 -10.08 6.30
CA PRO A 260 6.46 -11.41 6.36
C PRO A 260 7.10 -12.36 7.38
N SER A 261 8.41 -12.26 7.59
CA SER A 261 9.16 -12.97 8.65
C SER A 261 8.70 -12.65 10.09
N GLY A 262 7.85 -11.64 10.28
CA GLY A 262 7.49 -11.09 11.58
C GLY A 262 8.51 -10.09 12.14
N LEU A 263 9.65 -9.91 11.46
CA LEU A 263 10.65 -8.90 11.82
C LEU A 263 10.10 -7.49 11.66
N MET A 264 10.56 -6.62 12.55
CA MET A 264 10.01 -5.29 12.72
C MET A 264 11.10 -4.28 12.49
N GLN A 265 10.90 -3.40 11.51
CA GLN A 265 11.91 -2.46 11.06
C GLN A 265 11.34 -1.05 11.09
N THR A 266 12.06 -0.11 11.70
CA THR A 266 11.74 1.32 11.62
C THR A 266 12.45 1.90 10.41
N GLY A 267 11.70 2.50 9.50
CA GLY A 267 12.21 3.06 8.26
C GLY A 267 12.69 1.98 7.28
N ILE A 268 12.23 2.07 6.04
CA ILE A 268 12.64 1.21 4.95
C ILE A 268 13.07 2.10 3.79
N ALA A 269 14.33 1.98 3.38
CA ALA A 269 14.78 2.61 2.15
C ALA A 269 14.11 1.90 0.96
N HIS A 270 13.64 2.68 -0.02
CA HIS A 270 13.23 2.11 -1.31
C HIS A 270 14.44 1.44 -1.98
N GLY A 271 15.59 2.10 -1.94
CA GLY A 271 16.91 1.60 -2.32
C GLY A 271 17.09 1.34 -3.82
N ASN A 272 16.12 1.76 -4.64
CA ASN A 272 16.10 1.55 -6.09
C ASN A 272 15.34 2.68 -6.82
N VAL A 273 15.27 3.89 -6.24
CA VAL A 273 14.55 5.01 -6.87
C VAL A 273 15.20 5.33 -8.22
N SER A 274 14.44 5.28 -9.30
CA SER A 274 14.95 5.52 -10.65
C SER A 274 13.81 5.82 -11.63
N LEU A 275 14.15 6.28 -12.84
CA LEU A 275 13.18 6.44 -13.94
C LEU A 275 12.43 5.13 -14.29
N HIS A 276 12.97 3.97 -13.90
CA HIS A 276 12.41 2.65 -14.18
C HIS A 276 11.56 2.08 -13.03
N SER A 277 11.74 2.59 -11.81
CA SER A 277 11.01 2.14 -10.61
C SER A 277 9.88 3.09 -10.19
N LEU A 278 9.75 4.22 -10.89
CA LEU A 278 8.70 5.21 -10.71
C LEU A 278 7.71 5.04 -11.85
N LEU A 279 6.48 4.64 -11.51
CA LEU A 279 5.42 4.40 -12.47
C LEU A 279 4.49 5.60 -12.48
N LEU A 280 4.13 6.08 -13.67
CA LEU A 280 3.10 7.09 -13.86
C LEU A 280 1.87 6.38 -14.39
N GLY A 281 0.77 6.45 -13.66
CA GLY A 281 -0.45 5.79 -14.08
C GLY A 281 -1.71 6.40 -13.48
N SER A 282 -2.81 6.18 -14.18
CA SER A 282 -4.14 6.52 -13.72
C SER A 282 -4.91 5.24 -13.39
N PRO A 283 -5.50 5.16 -12.18
CA PRO A 283 -6.41 4.09 -11.81
C PRO A 283 -7.67 3.95 -12.67
N THR A 284 -7.96 4.90 -13.56
CA THR A 284 -9.20 4.96 -14.35
C THR A 284 -8.98 4.90 -15.84
N ALA A 285 -7.74 5.11 -16.28
CA ALA A 285 -7.30 4.96 -17.65
C ALA A 285 -5.93 4.25 -17.66
N PRO A 286 -5.90 2.90 -17.64
CA PRO A 286 -4.67 2.20 -17.97
C PRO A 286 -4.30 2.62 -19.40
N ASP A 287 -3.24 3.41 -19.55
CA ASP A 287 -2.80 3.92 -20.85
C ASP A 287 -2.24 2.76 -21.69
N LEU A 288 -3.15 2.06 -22.38
CA LEU A 288 -2.85 0.91 -23.22
C LEU A 288 -1.96 1.27 -24.42
N SER A 289 -1.88 2.55 -24.80
CA SER A 289 -1.14 3.03 -25.96
C SER A 289 0.37 2.88 -25.80
N LEU A 290 0.88 3.03 -24.57
CA LEU A 290 2.29 2.87 -24.23
C LEU A 290 2.65 1.45 -23.77
N GLN A 291 1.65 0.63 -23.43
CA GLN A 291 1.84 -0.77 -23.08
C GLN A 291 2.10 -1.65 -24.32
N THR A 292 1.54 -1.30 -25.49
CA THR A 292 1.72 -2.07 -26.74
C THR A 292 2.96 -1.67 -27.55
N ALA A 293 3.55 -0.49 -27.31
CA ALA A 293 4.72 -0.01 -28.05
C ALA A 293 6.01 -0.83 -27.79
N ALA A 294 6.04 -1.67 -26.75
CA ALA A 294 7.17 -2.58 -26.49
C ALA A 294 7.25 -3.78 -27.47
N LEU A 295 6.24 -3.97 -28.33
CA LEU A 295 6.21 -5.05 -29.33
C LEU A 295 6.62 -4.60 -30.75
N GLN A 296 6.95 -3.32 -30.98
CA GLN A 296 7.20 -2.80 -32.34
C GLN A 296 8.51 -2.04 -32.57
N SER A 297 9.47 -2.06 -31.65
CA SER A 297 10.79 -1.45 -31.91
C SER A 297 11.86 -2.50 -32.20
N GLU A 298 11.77 -3.19 -33.34
CA GLU A 298 12.90 -3.87 -33.99
C GLU A 298 12.57 -4.30 -35.43
N SER A 299 12.33 -3.32 -36.31
CA SER A 299 12.57 -3.48 -37.76
C SER A 299 12.67 -2.12 -38.42
N LEU A 300 13.90 -1.61 -38.55
CA LEU A 300 14.23 -0.64 -39.59
C LEU A 300 14.23 -1.40 -40.92
N PRO A 301 13.39 -1.09 -41.92
CA PRO A 301 13.60 -1.60 -43.26
C PRO A 301 14.78 -0.86 -43.89
N ILE A 302 15.81 -1.61 -44.23
CA ILE A 302 16.85 -1.18 -45.17
C ILE A 302 16.15 -1.03 -46.53
N ALA A 303 15.94 0.20 -46.98
CA ALA A 303 15.49 0.48 -48.34
C ALA A 303 16.71 0.86 -49.20
N HIS A 304 17.11 -0.04 -50.10
CA HIS A 304 17.93 0.30 -51.26
C HIS A 304 17.04 0.84 -52.40
N PRO A 305 17.58 1.70 -53.28
CA PRO A 305 16.79 2.53 -54.17
C PRO A 305 16.49 1.82 -55.49
N SER A 306 15.22 1.78 -55.89
CA SER A 306 14.80 1.44 -57.24
C SER A 306 13.62 2.32 -57.66
N SER A 307 13.96 3.44 -58.29
CA SER A 307 13.45 3.93 -59.59
C SER A 307 11.96 3.75 -59.98
N VAL A 308 11.39 4.88 -60.46
CA VAL A 308 10.51 5.04 -61.65
C VAL A 308 8.99 5.23 -61.43
N VAL A 309 8.56 6.47 -61.74
CA VAL A 309 7.33 6.93 -62.45
C VAL A 309 6.09 7.33 -61.65
N SER A 310 5.97 8.67 -61.50
CA SER A 310 4.82 9.58 -61.71
C SER A 310 3.38 9.08 -61.55
N ASP A 311 2.56 9.83 -60.78
CA ASP A 311 1.69 10.85 -61.40
C ASP A 311 1.12 11.87 -60.38
N ASP A 312 0.88 13.08 -60.88
CA ASP A 312 0.42 14.29 -60.21
C ASP A 312 -1.00 14.23 -59.62
N ARG A 313 -1.22 14.92 -58.49
CA ARG A 313 -2.15 16.08 -58.36
C ARG A 313 -2.22 16.59 -56.92
N GLY A 314 -2.14 17.92 -56.79
CA GLY A 314 -1.83 18.64 -55.57
C GLY A 314 -2.89 18.72 -54.49
N VAL A 315 -2.45 19.10 -53.29
CA VAL A 315 -3.06 20.17 -52.47
C VAL A 315 -1.94 20.83 -51.67
N LEU A 316 -1.80 22.15 -51.83
CA LEU A 316 -1.02 23.00 -50.94
C LEU A 316 -1.73 23.05 -49.58
N SER A 317 -1.19 22.34 -48.58
CA SER A 317 -1.61 22.50 -47.19
C SER A 317 -0.39 22.76 -46.31
N ALA A 318 -0.47 23.90 -45.62
CA ALA A 318 0.52 24.45 -44.71
C ALA A 318 1.17 23.39 -43.80
N LEU A 319 2.49 23.54 -43.60
CA LEU A 319 3.24 22.89 -42.54
C LEU A 319 2.47 22.99 -41.21
N PRO A 320 2.03 21.87 -40.60
CA PRO A 320 1.57 21.92 -39.24
C PRO A 320 2.83 22.03 -38.36
N THR A 321 3.12 23.23 -37.88
CA THR A 321 3.85 23.38 -36.61
C THR A 321 3.13 22.51 -35.59
N SER A 322 3.77 21.40 -35.18
CA SER A 322 3.22 20.48 -34.22
C SER A 322 2.98 21.22 -32.91
N ARG A 323 1.72 21.46 -32.57
CA ARG A 323 1.33 21.74 -31.19
C ARG A 323 1.75 20.52 -30.37
N ARG A 324 2.81 20.65 -29.57
CA ARG A 324 3.08 19.74 -28.45
C ARG A 324 1.82 19.67 -27.61
N SER A 325 1.18 18.51 -27.51
CA SER A 325 0.30 18.23 -26.39
C SER A 325 1.19 18.21 -25.15
N ALA A 326 0.95 19.12 -24.20
CA ALA A 326 1.54 19.01 -22.86
C ALA A 326 1.28 17.59 -22.33
N PHE A 327 2.22 17.02 -21.57
CA PHE A 327 1.95 15.74 -20.92
C PHE A 327 0.69 15.90 -20.06
N PRO A 328 -0.19 14.89 -19.98
CA PRO A 328 -1.44 14.97 -19.20
C PRO A 328 -1.15 14.87 -17.69
N ILE A 329 -0.22 15.67 -17.17
CA ILE A 329 0.32 15.58 -15.81
C ILE A 329 -0.38 16.54 -14.84
N PHE A 330 -1.06 17.58 -15.35
CA PHE A 330 -1.94 18.43 -14.51
C PHE A 330 -3.39 17.95 -14.47
N ASP A 331 -3.68 16.83 -15.15
CA ASP A 331 -4.95 16.15 -14.95
C ASP A 331 -4.85 15.41 -13.60
N THR A 332 -5.77 15.71 -12.69
CA THR A 332 -5.78 15.20 -11.31
C THR A 332 -5.89 13.66 -11.22
N ALA A 333 -5.98 12.99 -12.38
CA ALA A 333 -6.16 11.58 -12.59
C ALA A 333 -4.91 10.70 -12.52
N TYR A 334 -3.70 11.26 -12.66
CA TYR A 334 -2.46 10.49 -12.68
C TYR A 334 -1.70 10.56 -11.36
N PHE A 335 -0.99 9.49 -10.99
CA PHE A 335 -0.16 9.39 -9.78
C PHE A 335 1.18 8.75 -10.06
N ILE A 336 2.16 9.08 -9.21
CA ILE A 336 3.44 8.37 -9.18
C ILE A 336 3.37 7.24 -8.16
N TYR A 337 3.58 6.03 -8.63
CA TYR A 337 3.70 4.84 -7.79
C TYR A 337 5.16 4.38 -7.73
N LEU A 338 5.58 3.92 -6.55
CA LEU A 338 6.91 3.35 -6.34
C LEU A 338 6.82 1.83 -6.39
N CYS A 339 7.72 1.19 -7.15
CA CYS A 339 7.81 -0.26 -7.26
C CYS A 339 9.27 -0.76 -7.22
N ASP A 340 9.47 -2.07 -7.23
CA ASP A 340 10.79 -2.69 -7.35
C ASP A 340 11.74 -2.31 -6.20
N LEU A 341 11.26 -2.41 -4.96
CA LEU A 341 12.08 -2.15 -3.77
C LEU A 341 13.34 -3.01 -3.81
N ALA A 342 14.48 -2.39 -3.51
CA ALA A 342 15.77 -3.08 -3.50
C ALA A 342 15.80 -4.26 -2.53
N LEU A 343 15.00 -4.20 -1.47
CA LEU A 343 14.80 -5.29 -0.52
C LEU A 343 14.39 -6.60 -1.21
N TRP A 344 13.59 -6.52 -2.28
CA TRP A 344 13.12 -7.67 -3.06
C TRP A 344 14.03 -7.94 -4.26
N GLU A 345 14.36 -6.90 -5.02
CA GLU A 345 15.12 -7.03 -6.29
C GLU A 345 16.52 -7.64 -6.09
N ARG A 346 17.20 -7.33 -4.98
CA ARG A 346 18.59 -7.77 -4.75
C ARG A 346 18.73 -9.26 -4.53
N LEU A 347 17.66 -9.95 -4.14
CA LEU A 347 17.65 -11.40 -3.98
C LEU A 347 17.89 -12.14 -5.30
N PHE A 348 17.80 -11.46 -6.44
CA PHE A 348 17.92 -12.05 -7.78
C PHE A 348 19.09 -11.50 -8.59
N VAL A 349 20.03 -10.80 -7.94
CA VAL A 349 21.26 -10.31 -8.58
C VAL A 349 22.36 -11.38 -8.47
N PRO A 350 22.95 -11.83 -9.60
CA PRO A 350 23.88 -12.96 -9.62
C PRO A 350 25.26 -12.69 -9.01
N VAL A 351 25.70 -11.43 -9.00
CA VAL A 351 26.90 -11.01 -8.28
C VAL A 351 26.44 -10.29 -7.01
N GLN A 352 26.46 -10.98 -5.88
CA GLN A 352 26.44 -10.32 -4.57
C GLN A 352 27.77 -9.59 -4.41
N SER A 353 27.94 -8.47 -5.11
CA SER A 353 28.91 -7.48 -4.66
C SER A 353 28.53 -7.16 -3.22
N ASN A 354 29.52 -6.97 -2.34
CA ASN A 354 29.34 -6.42 -1.00
C ASN A 354 28.84 -4.96 -1.10
N ALA A 355 27.74 -4.73 -1.82
CA ALA A 355 27.09 -3.46 -1.95
C ALA A 355 26.49 -3.17 -0.58
N SER A 356 27.00 -2.12 0.06
CA SER A 356 26.44 -1.63 1.31
C SER A 356 24.93 -1.46 1.18
N PRO A 357 24.16 -1.75 2.25
CA PRO A 357 22.72 -1.53 2.23
C PRO A 357 22.46 -0.07 1.84
N ARG A 358 21.86 0.16 0.67
CA ARG A 358 21.51 1.54 0.27
C ARG A 358 20.67 2.18 1.36
N LEU A 359 21.12 3.36 1.77
CA LEU A 359 20.60 4.11 2.90
C LEU A 359 19.40 4.95 2.47
N ILE A 360 18.58 5.33 3.44
CA ILE A 360 17.48 6.29 3.29
C ILE A 360 17.94 7.58 2.57
N ALA A 361 19.13 8.07 2.90
CA ALA A 361 19.71 9.25 2.26
C ALA A 361 19.97 9.08 0.75
N GLN A 362 20.22 7.85 0.29
CA GLN A 362 20.47 7.57 -1.13
C GLN A 362 19.18 7.70 -1.96
N ASP A 363 18.01 7.43 -1.37
CA ASP A 363 16.73 7.59 -2.09
C ASP A 363 16.51 9.06 -2.51
N LEU A 364 16.94 10.03 -1.69
CA LEU A 364 16.86 11.45 -2.02
C LEU A 364 17.85 11.83 -3.13
N VAL A 365 19.07 11.30 -3.09
CA VAL A 365 20.07 11.50 -4.15
C VAL A 365 19.56 10.94 -5.48
N ASP A 366 19.07 9.70 -5.46
CA ASP A 366 18.52 9.01 -6.62
C ASP A 366 17.30 9.79 -7.18
N LEU A 367 16.44 10.34 -6.32
CA LEU A 367 15.34 11.23 -6.73
C LEU A 367 15.84 12.54 -7.36
N GLY A 368 16.92 13.13 -6.84
CA GLY A 368 17.55 14.30 -7.45
C GLY A 368 18.02 14.04 -8.88
N TYR A 369 18.66 12.90 -9.13
CA TYR A 369 19.05 12.49 -10.49
C TYR A 369 17.84 12.24 -11.39
N VAL A 370 16.78 11.59 -10.87
CA VAL A 370 15.51 11.44 -11.63
C VAL A 370 14.99 12.81 -12.06
N ALA A 371 14.86 13.77 -11.14
CA ALA A 371 14.36 15.10 -11.44
C ALA A 371 15.23 15.84 -12.47
N PHE A 372 16.56 15.72 -12.35
CA PHE A 372 17.51 16.26 -13.32
C PHE A 372 17.31 15.67 -14.72
N TYR A 373 17.18 14.34 -14.85
CA TYR A 373 16.97 13.70 -16.15
C TYR A 373 15.59 14.02 -16.75
N LEU A 374 14.56 14.14 -15.92
CA LEU A 374 13.23 14.57 -16.37
C LEU A 374 13.28 15.97 -16.97
N LEU A 375 13.96 16.92 -16.31
CA LEU A 375 14.18 18.27 -16.84
C LEU A 375 15.01 18.26 -18.12
N ALA A 376 16.06 17.44 -18.19
CA ALA A 376 16.94 17.39 -19.35
C ALA A 376 16.32 16.66 -20.56
N GLY A 377 15.26 15.87 -20.36
CA GLY A 377 14.61 15.06 -21.40
C GLY A 377 15.42 13.85 -21.87
N ARG A 378 16.57 13.58 -21.24
CA ARG A 378 17.50 12.51 -21.63
C ARG A 378 18.43 12.17 -20.46
N VAL A 379 19.03 10.99 -20.53
CA VAL A 379 20.02 10.51 -19.54
C VAL A 379 21.45 10.68 -20.04
N HIS A 380 21.65 10.69 -21.35
CA HIS A 380 22.97 10.76 -21.98
C HIS A 380 23.09 11.97 -22.91
N THR A 381 24.31 12.47 -23.08
CA THR A 381 24.70 13.44 -24.09
C THR A 381 24.61 12.79 -25.49
N PRO A 382 24.63 13.59 -26.58
CA PRO A 382 24.72 13.06 -27.94
C PRO A 382 25.97 12.20 -28.21
N THR A 383 27.03 12.38 -27.40
CA THR A 383 28.27 11.59 -27.46
C THR A 383 28.19 10.28 -26.68
N GLY A 384 27.08 10.02 -25.97
CA GLY A 384 26.84 8.78 -25.22
C GLY A 384 27.29 8.80 -23.76
N GLU A 385 27.84 9.92 -23.27
CA GLU A 385 28.21 10.10 -21.87
C GLU A 385 26.99 10.42 -21.01
N ARG A 386 26.97 10.04 -19.73
CA ARG A 386 25.87 10.42 -18.84
C ARG A 386 25.89 11.93 -18.58
N LEU A 387 24.71 12.55 -18.49
CA LEU A 387 24.62 13.95 -18.13
C LEU A 387 25.15 14.17 -16.69
N ASP A 388 26.09 15.10 -16.56
CA ASP A 388 26.62 15.55 -15.27
C ASP A 388 25.83 16.78 -14.76
N PRO A 389 25.21 16.74 -13.57
CA PRO A 389 24.54 17.89 -12.96
C PRO A 389 25.48 19.04 -12.56
N ARG A 390 26.81 18.83 -12.53
CA ARG A 390 27.80 19.88 -12.29
C ARG A 390 28.03 20.75 -13.52
N GLU A 391 27.70 20.25 -14.70
CA GLU A 391 27.85 20.97 -15.96
C GLU A 391 26.63 21.85 -16.24
N ALA A 392 26.84 23.17 -16.30
CA ALA A 392 25.76 24.14 -16.49
C ALA A 392 25.00 23.94 -17.82
N SER A 393 25.69 23.46 -18.86
CA SER A 393 25.13 23.20 -20.19
C SER A 393 24.15 22.02 -20.24
N HIS A 394 24.14 21.16 -19.21
CA HIS A 394 23.26 20.01 -19.14
C HIS A 394 21.89 20.32 -18.54
N TRP A 395 21.72 21.48 -17.91
CA TRP A 395 20.45 21.90 -17.32
C TRP A 395 19.52 22.55 -18.35
N GLN A 396 18.25 22.14 -18.35
CA GLN A 396 17.19 22.72 -19.18
C GLN A 396 16.09 23.36 -18.33
N THR A 397 16.47 24.08 -17.27
CA THR A 397 15.53 24.82 -16.41
C THR A 397 15.97 26.27 -16.23
N THR A 398 15.01 27.18 -16.29
CA THR A 398 15.17 28.60 -15.97
C THR A 398 14.79 28.93 -14.52
N ASP A 399 14.45 27.92 -13.72
CA ASP A 399 13.93 28.08 -12.37
C ASP A 399 15.02 27.90 -11.32
N PRO A 400 15.49 28.98 -10.66
CA PRO A 400 16.60 28.90 -9.72
C PRO A 400 16.24 28.08 -8.48
N PHE A 401 15.01 28.22 -7.98
CA PHE A 401 14.55 27.47 -6.81
C PHE A 401 14.59 25.98 -7.07
N LEU A 402 14.00 25.53 -8.19
CA LEU A 402 13.96 24.11 -8.53
C LEU A 402 15.36 23.55 -8.77
N LYS A 403 16.25 24.31 -9.41
CA LYS A 403 17.65 23.90 -9.62
C LYS A 403 18.38 23.70 -8.28
N HIS A 404 18.33 24.67 -7.38
CA HIS A 404 18.92 24.55 -6.04
C HIS A 404 18.34 23.38 -5.26
N PHE A 405 17.00 23.24 -5.27
CA PHE A 405 16.31 22.13 -4.63
C PHE A 405 16.84 20.76 -5.11
N ILE A 406 16.99 20.58 -6.43
CA ILE A 406 17.50 19.34 -7.03
C ILE A 406 18.99 19.12 -6.68
N LEU A 407 19.81 20.17 -6.68
CA LEU A 407 21.22 20.08 -6.28
C LEU A 407 21.39 19.67 -4.81
N ARG A 408 20.53 20.18 -3.91
CA ARG A 408 20.48 19.76 -2.50
C ARG A 408 20.05 18.30 -2.33
N LEU A 409 19.07 17.82 -3.10
CA LEU A 409 18.71 16.39 -3.13
C LEU A 409 19.92 15.51 -3.50
N MET A 410 20.71 15.94 -4.50
CA MET A 410 21.92 15.23 -4.96
C MET A 410 23.14 15.41 -4.03
N GLN A 411 23.00 16.11 -2.89
CA GLN A 411 24.10 16.44 -1.97
C GLN A 411 25.25 17.21 -2.63
N LEU A 412 24.97 17.95 -3.70
CA LEU A 412 25.92 18.88 -4.33
C LEU A 412 25.86 20.27 -3.68
N GLU A 413 24.80 20.53 -2.93
CA GLU A 413 24.61 21.66 -2.02
C GLU A 413 24.26 21.14 -0.61
N ALA A 414 23.93 22.04 0.32
CA ALA A 414 23.55 21.67 1.69
C ALA A 414 22.39 20.64 1.68
N PRO A 415 22.62 19.39 2.14
CA PRO A 415 21.68 18.29 1.94
C PRO A 415 20.42 18.45 2.80
N PHE A 416 19.36 17.74 2.43
CA PHE A 416 18.19 17.58 3.27
C PHE A 416 18.42 16.47 4.31
N GLU A 417 17.95 16.70 5.53
CA GLU A 417 18.03 15.70 6.60
C GLU A 417 17.08 14.51 6.36
N SER A 418 15.91 14.77 5.77
CA SER A 418 14.88 13.75 5.51
C SER A 418 13.98 14.13 4.33
N ALA A 419 13.22 13.15 3.83
CA ALA A 419 12.20 13.36 2.81
C ALA A 419 11.10 14.35 3.27
N GLU A 420 10.74 14.32 4.55
CA GLU A 420 9.79 15.25 5.19
C GLU A 420 10.28 16.70 5.07
N VAL A 421 11.55 16.96 5.42
CA VAL A 421 12.12 18.31 5.33
C VAL A 421 12.16 18.80 3.89
N ALA A 422 12.63 17.95 2.96
CA ALA A 422 12.65 18.27 1.53
C ALA A 422 11.23 18.60 1.01
N ARG A 423 10.23 17.82 1.42
CA ARG A 423 8.85 18.01 0.97
C ARG A 423 8.22 19.30 1.51
N ARG A 424 8.47 19.63 2.78
CA ARG A 424 7.99 20.89 3.39
C ARG A 424 8.56 22.10 2.68
N GLU A 425 9.84 22.07 2.32
CA GLU A 425 10.47 23.17 1.60
C GLU A 425 9.93 23.29 0.17
N LEU A 426 9.72 22.15 -0.52
CA LEU A 426 9.09 22.15 -1.85
C LEU A 426 7.69 22.75 -1.83
N ALA A 427 6.91 22.50 -0.77
CA ALA A 427 5.57 23.06 -0.59
C ALA A 427 5.58 24.59 -0.39
N GLN A 428 6.68 25.15 0.09
CA GLN A 428 6.87 26.60 0.27
C GLN A 428 7.46 27.29 -0.98
N SER A 429 7.51 26.60 -2.13
CA SER A 429 8.16 27.13 -3.33
C SER A 429 7.51 28.44 -3.81
N PRO A 430 8.29 29.47 -4.19
CA PRO A 430 7.75 30.71 -4.73
C PRO A 430 7.01 30.46 -6.05
N PRO A 431 5.86 31.12 -6.31
CA PRO A 431 5.27 31.10 -7.65
C PRO A 431 6.23 31.75 -8.64
N LEU A 432 6.43 31.10 -9.81
CA LEU A 432 7.25 31.62 -10.92
C LEU A 432 6.71 32.99 -11.36
N SER A 433 7.24 34.05 -10.75
CA SER A 433 6.90 35.43 -11.08
C SER A 433 7.93 35.95 -12.06
N LEU A 434 7.49 36.25 -13.29
CA LEU A 434 8.23 37.14 -14.16
C LEU A 434 8.38 38.48 -13.42
N THR A 435 9.63 38.91 -13.31
CA THR A 435 10.13 40.02 -12.51
C THR A 435 9.21 41.24 -12.50
N ALA A 436 8.68 41.59 -11.32
CA ALA A 436 8.27 42.96 -11.03
C ALA A 436 9.30 43.59 -10.08
N LEU A 437 9.76 44.78 -10.45
CA LEU A 437 10.82 45.56 -9.79
C LEU A 437 10.56 45.75 -8.29
N PRO A 438 11.61 45.82 -7.45
CA PRO A 438 11.45 45.94 -6.01
C PRO A 438 10.99 47.35 -5.63
N LEU A 439 9.81 47.44 -5.01
CA LEU A 439 9.46 48.61 -4.20
C LEU A 439 10.12 48.47 -2.83
N ARG A 440 10.89 49.50 -2.52
CA ARG A 440 11.73 49.67 -1.34
C ARG A 440 10.87 49.97 -0.11
N GLU A 441 10.80 49.03 0.84
CA GLU A 441 10.34 49.32 2.19
C GLU A 441 11.50 49.88 3.02
N GLN A 442 11.28 51.06 3.61
CA GLN A 442 12.13 51.63 4.64
C GLN A 442 11.43 51.45 5.98
N ASP A 443 12.10 50.72 6.87
CA ASP A 443 11.89 50.83 8.30
C ASP A 443 12.21 52.25 8.79
N ALA A 444 11.41 52.78 9.72
CA ALA A 444 11.87 53.03 11.09
C ALA A 444 10.93 53.93 11.92
N SER A 445 10.67 53.43 13.14
CA SER A 445 10.69 54.14 14.43
C SER A 445 9.41 54.74 15.02
N VAL A 446 9.26 54.34 16.28
CA VAL A 446 8.32 54.67 17.36
C VAL A 446 8.33 56.16 17.74
N LYS A 447 7.15 56.71 18.08
CA LYS A 447 7.01 57.72 19.16
C LYS A 447 5.74 57.49 19.99
N THR A 448 5.96 57.37 21.30
CA THR A 448 5.00 57.40 22.40
C THR A 448 4.42 58.79 22.62
N LYS A 449 3.14 58.86 23.05
CA LYS A 449 2.69 59.82 24.07
C LYS A 449 1.35 59.42 24.70
N ALA A 450 1.31 59.53 26.04
CA ALA A 450 0.21 59.22 26.93
C ALA A 450 -0.78 60.39 27.09
N ARG A 451 -2.06 60.05 27.27
CA ARG A 451 -3.18 60.79 27.93
C ARG A 451 -4.44 59.94 27.65
N THR A 452 -5.33 59.57 28.57
CA THR A 452 -5.75 60.12 29.85
C THR A 452 -6.42 59.04 30.70
N LEU A 453 -5.96 58.96 31.94
CA LEU A 453 -6.50 58.27 33.10
C LEU A 453 -7.78 58.98 33.59
N ARG A 454 -8.97 58.39 33.38
CA ARG A 454 -10.24 58.77 34.06
C ARG A 454 -11.39 57.74 33.91
N TRP A 455 -11.33 56.82 32.95
CA TRP A 455 -12.38 55.80 32.71
C TRP A 455 -12.19 54.48 33.47
N LEU A 456 -11.01 54.26 34.06
CA LEU A 456 -10.65 53.00 34.73
C LEU A 456 -11.33 52.81 36.10
N TRP A 457 -11.73 53.90 36.75
CA TRP A 457 -12.36 53.84 38.09
C TRP A 457 -13.86 53.54 38.03
N ALA A 458 -14.54 53.80 36.91
CA ALA A 458 -15.96 53.45 36.74
C ALA A 458 -16.18 51.98 36.34
N LEU A 459 -15.19 51.34 35.70
CA LEU A 459 -15.24 49.92 35.33
C LEU A 459 -14.99 49.00 36.55
N LEU A 460 -14.18 49.44 37.52
CA LEU A 460 -13.88 48.65 38.72
C LEU A 460 -15.07 48.56 39.70
N SER A 461 -15.96 49.56 39.75
CA SER A 461 -17.15 49.51 40.62
C SER A 461 -18.23 48.55 40.10
N VAL A 462 -18.37 48.41 38.78
CA VAL A 462 -19.30 47.45 38.16
C VAL A 462 -18.79 46.02 38.28
N LEU A 463 -17.47 45.81 38.13
CA LEU A 463 -16.86 44.49 38.29
C LEU A 463 -17.00 43.97 39.74
N GLY A 464 -16.91 44.85 40.74
CA GLY A 464 -17.06 44.50 42.15
C GLY A 464 -18.47 43.99 42.52
N LEU A 465 -19.51 44.57 41.93
CA LEU A 465 -20.90 44.15 42.18
C LEU A 465 -21.24 42.82 41.49
N VAL A 466 -20.69 42.59 40.30
CA VAL A 466 -20.85 41.29 39.59
C VAL A 466 -20.11 40.18 40.32
N LEU A 467 -18.93 40.46 40.89
CA LEU A 467 -18.17 39.47 41.66
C LEU A 467 -18.86 39.11 42.98
N LEU A 468 -19.53 40.07 43.63
CA LEU A 468 -20.30 39.83 44.86
C LEU A 468 -21.56 38.98 44.57
N ALA A 469 -22.26 39.24 43.46
CA ALA A 469 -23.39 38.44 43.03
C ALA A 469 -23.00 37.01 42.64
N TRP A 470 -21.82 36.84 42.01
CA TRP A 470 -21.27 35.52 41.66
C TRP A 470 -20.85 34.70 42.90
N LEU A 471 -20.28 35.35 43.92
CA LEU A 471 -19.93 34.69 45.19
C LEU A 471 -21.15 34.24 46.00
N ILE A 472 -22.24 35.00 45.97
CA ILE A 472 -23.51 34.62 46.62
C ILE A 472 -24.16 33.43 45.89
N TRP A 473 -24.06 33.37 44.56
CA TRP A 473 -24.54 32.23 43.76
C TRP A 473 -23.72 30.95 43.99
N LEU A 474 -22.40 31.06 44.17
CA LEU A 474 -21.51 29.94 44.53
C LEU A 474 -21.80 29.36 45.92
N ALA A 475 -22.27 30.18 46.86
CA ALA A 475 -22.61 29.73 48.20
C ALA A 475 -23.97 29.01 48.30
N SER A 476 -24.87 29.19 47.32
CA SER A 476 -26.23 28.63 47.35
C SER A 476 -26.52 27.55 46.32
N SER A 477 -25.60 27.22 45.41
CA SER A 477 -25.81 26.16 44.41
C SER A 477 -25.09 24.86 44.77
N ASN A 478 -25.90 23.88 45.17
CA ASN A 478 -25.71 22.44 44.98
C ASN A 478 -24.87 21.65 46.00
N THR A 479 -25.49 21.39 47.17
CA THR A 479 -25.43 20.04 47.76
C THR A 479 -26.20 19.06 46.87
N ARG A 480 -25.55 18.53 45.84
CA ARG A 480 -26.01 17.29 45.22
C ARG A 480 -25.56 16.13 46.11
N PRO A 481 -26.43 15.17 46.46
CA PRO A 481 -25.98 13.96 47.12
C PRO A 481 -24.93 13.28 46.24
N LYS A 482 -23.72 13.04 46.79
CA LYS A 482 -22.69 12.24 46.13
C LYS A 482 -23.30 10.86 45.85
N PRO A 483 -23.28 10.36 44.60
CA PRO A 483 -23.62 8.97 44.36
C PRO A 483 -22.61 8.11 45.12
N THR A 484 -23.14 7.17 45.91
CA THR A 484 -22.39 6.14 46.61
C THR A 484 -21.48 5.43 45.59
N ILE A 485 -20.16 5.61 45.72
CA ILE A 485 -19.18 4.93 44.88
C ILE A 485 -19.23 3.44 45.27
N ALA A 486 -19.94 2.63 44.49
CA ALA A 486 -19.77 1.19 44.53
C ALA A 486 -18.29 0.91 44.19
N HIS A 487 -17.61 0.09 45.00
CA HIS A 487 -16.22 -0.30 44.77
C HIS A 487 -16.03 -0.76 43.32
N GLN A 488 -15.42 0.08 42.48
CA GLN A 488 -15.14 -0.24 41.09
C GLN A 488 -14.00 -1.26 41.05
N VAL A 489 -14.30 -2.46 40.57
CA VAL A 489 -13.29 -3.49 40.32
C VAL A 489 -12.29 -2.96 39.30
N THR A 490 -11.01 -2.89 39.68
CA THR A 490 -9.97 -2.24 38.86
C THR A 490 -9.40 -3.16 37.78
N ARG A 491 -9.29 -4.47 38.05
CA ARG A 491 -8.63 -5.45 37.16
C ARG A 491 -9.57 -6.56 36.72
N LEU A 492 -9.31 -7.14 35.55
CA LEU A 492 -10.10 -8.23 34.96
C LEU A 492 -10.11 -9.48 35.84
N GLN A 493 -8.96 -9.78 36.46
CA GLN A 493 -8.78 -10.95 37.34
C GLN A 493 -9.61 -10.89 38.64
N ASP A 494 -9.98 -9.68 39.08
CA ASP A 494 -10.63 -9.44 40.37
C ASP A 494 -12.17 -9.65 40.28
N VAL A 495 -12.69 -9.90 39.07
CA VAL A 495 -14.11 -10.26 38.85
C VAL A 495 -14.37 -11.70 39.30
N GLY A 496 -15.15 -11.83 40.38
CA GLY A 496 -15.53 -13.09 40.98
C GLY A 496 -16.80 -13.70 40.37
N GLY A 497 -17.03 -14.99 40.66
CA GLY A 497 -18.27 -15.68 40.30
C GLY A 497 -18.39 -16.04 38.81
N ILE A 498 -17.27 -16.20 38.10
CA ILE A 498 -17.25 -16.70 36.72
C ILE A 498 -17.65 -18.18 36.72
N PRO A 499 -18.73 -18.56 36.00
CA PRO A 499 -19.15 -19.96 35.92
C PRO A 499 -18.07 -20.86 35.31
N PRO A 500 -17.85 -22.08 35.83
CA PRO A 500 -16.91 -23.02 35.23
C PRO A 500 -17.48 -23.58 33.91
N GLY A 501 -16.58 -23.92 32.98
CA GLY A 501 -16.91 -24.55 31.70
C GLY A 501 -16.63 -23.65 30.49
N THR A 502 -16.77 -24.22 29.29
CA THR A 502 -16.57 -23.51 28.03
C THR A 502 -17.90 -22.99 27.49
N PHE A 503 -17.98 -21.69 27.23
CA PHE A 503 -19.20 -21.05 26.76
C PHE A 503 -19.04 -20.50 25.35
N ARG A 504 -20.00 -20.83 24.48
CA ARG A 504 -20.06 -20.23 23.15
C ARG A 504 -20.66 -18.83 23.24
N TYR A 505 -20.06 -17.87 22.55
CA TYR A 505 -20.62 -16.54 22.35
C TYR A 505 -20.45 -16.08 20.91
N THR A 506 -21.22 -15.08 20.50
CA THR A 506 -21.31 -14.67 19.09
C THR A 506 -21.31 -13.15 18.92
N ALA A 507 -21.04 -12.69 17.71
CA ALA A 507 -21.20 -11.32 17.24
C ALA A 507 -21.31 -11.34 15.71
N ALA A 508 -21.67 -10.21 15.10
CA ALA A 508 -21.71 -10.12 13.65
C ALA A 508 -20.34 -10.39 13.02
N LYS A 509 -20.32 -11.22 11.96
CA LYS A 509 -19.17 -11.50 11.12
C LYS A 509 -18.73 -10.19 10.45
N ASP A 510 -17.42 -9.94 10.46
CA ASP A 510 -16.81 -8.69 9.97
C ASP A 510 -17.30 -7.40 10.67
N GLY A 511 -18.10 -7.54 11.74
CA GLY A 511 -18.59 -6.49 12.62
C GLY A 511 -17.50 -5.88 13.51
N ILE A 512 -17.83 -4.82 14.25
CA ILE A 512 -16.84 -4.12 15.06
C ILE A 512 -16.29 -5.00 16.17
N TRP A 513 -17.14 -5.81 16.82
CA TRP A 513 -16.66 -6.70 17.88
C TRP A 513 -15.68 -7.76 17.35
N HIS A 514 -15.98 -8.37 16.21
CA HIS A 514 -15.07 -9.32 15.55
C HIS A 514 -13.74 -8.63 15.24
N TYR A 515 -13.77 -7.43 14.66
CA TYR A 515 -12.57 -6.64 14.39
C TYR A 515 -11.75 -6.38 15.66
N VAL A 516 -12.33 -5.79 16.71
CA VAL A 516 -11.56 -5.44 17.91
C VAL A 516 -11.05 -6.66 18.68
N LEU A 517 -11.76 -7.78 18.58
CA LEU A 517 -11.41 -9.04 19.23
C LEU A 517 -10.19 -9.70 18.56
N GLN A 518 -10.20 -9.77 17.22
CA GLN A 518 -9.27 -10.58 16.42
C GLN A 518 -8.14 -9.78 15.78
N GLN A 519 -8.31 -8.46 15.59
CA GLN A 519 -7.29 -7.64 14.94
C GLN A 519 -6.06 -7.53 15.86
N PRO A 520 -4.89 -8.01 15.40
CA PRO A 520 -3.67 -7.88 16.19
C PRO A 520 -3.19 -6.44 16.22
N ASN A 521 -2.42 -6.09 17.26
CA ASN A 521 -1.75 -4.80 17.45
C ASN A 521 -2.65 -3.62 17.85
N LEU A 522 -3.94 -3.83 18.05
CA LEU A 522 -4.84 -2.77 18.51
C LEU A 522 -4.52 -2.34 19.96
N ILE A 523 -4.20 -3.30 20.82
CA ILE A 523 -3.88 -3.07 22.24
C ILE A 523 -2.37 -3.03 22.43
N GLN A 524 -1.72 -4.11 22.02
CA GLN A 524 -0.30 -4.29 22.09
C GLN A 524 0.17 -5.05 20.86
N LYS A 525 1.36 -4.67 20.39
CA LYS A 525 1.98 -5.26 19.22
C LYS A 525 2.13 -6.79 19.38
N GLY A 526 1.55 -7.53 18.44
CA GLY A 526 1.59 -8.99 18.36
C GLY A 526 0.47 -9.69 19.14
N GLU A 527 -0.37 -8.94 19.85
CA GLU A 527 -1.41 -9.48 20.73
C GLU A 527 -2.81 -9.05 20.24
N THR A 528 -3.79 -9.94 20.40
CA THR A 528 -5.22 -9.64 20.17
C THR A 528 -5.94 -9.38 21.49
N LEU A 529 -7.10 -8.72 21.44
CA LEU A 529 -7.92 -8.54 22.65
C LEU A 529 -8.34 -9.89 23.24
N GLU A 530 -8.66 -10.88 22.39
CA GLU A 530 -9.05 -12.22 22.85
C GLU A 530 -7.94 -12.87 23.71
N GLN A 531 -6.70 -12.85 23.21
CA GLN A 531 -5.55 -13.40 23.93
C GLN A 531 -5.34 -12.67 25.26
N ARG A 532 -5.43 -11.34 25.25
CA ARG A 532 -5.24 -10.53 26.46
C ARG A 532 -6.30 -10.80 27.52
N LEU A 533 -7.57 -10.98 27.12
CA LEU A 533 -8.67 -11.31 28.01
C LEU A 533 -8.51 -12.71 28.60
N GLN A 534 -8.13 -13.70 27.78
CA GLN A 534 -7.92 -15.08 28.22
C GLN A 534 -6.74 -15.20 29.20
N LEU A 535 -5.65 -14.47 28.95
CA LEU A 535 -4.50 -14.41 29.85
C LEU A 535 -4.83 -13.73 31.18
N ALA A 536 -5.62 -12.64 31.14
CA ALA A 536 -6.00 -11.90 32.34
C ALA A 536 -6.94 -12.69 33.25
N GLN A 537 -7.77 -13.55 32.66
CA GLN A 537 -8.76 -14.32 33.40
C GLN A 537 -8.85 -15.75 32.83
N PRO A 538 -7.97 -16.68 33.25
CA PRO A 538 -7.93 -18.04 32.72
C PRO A 538 -9.21 -18.87 32.95
N LYS A 539 -10.05 -18.45 33.93
CA LYS A 539 -11.37 -19.05 34.16
C LYS A 539 -12.37 -18.72 33.05
N LEU A 540 -12.08 -17.70 32.24
CA LEU A 540 -12.89 -17.27 31.10
C LEU A 540 -12.60 -18.18 29.90
N GLN A 541 -13.28 -19.31 29.83
CA GLN A 541 -13.21 -20.20 28.67
C GLN A 541 -14.33 -19.87 27.69
N LEU A 542 -14.07 -18.92 26.80
CA LEU A 542 -15.01 -18.51 25.77
C LEU A 542 -14.63 -19.09 24.40
N ASN A 543 -15.64 -19.45 23.61
CA ASN A 543 -15.49 -19.85 22.22
C ASN A 543 -16.30 -18.91 21.32
N PHE A 544 -15.61 -18.05 20.57
CA PHE A 544 -16.24 -17.10 19.67
C PHE A 544 -16.68 -17.78 18.36
N GLN A 545 -17.95 -17.65 18.01
CA GLN A 545 -18.50 -18.09 16.73
C GLN A 545 -19.26 -16.94 16.05
N PRO A 546 -18.75 -16.36 14.96
CA PRO A 546 -19.39 -15.23 14.31
C PRO A 546 -20.71 -15.63 13.63
N ALA A 547 -21.72 -14.77 13.72
CA ALA A 547 -23.00 -14.89 13.03
C ALA A 547 -23.07 -13.96 11.81
N GLU A 548 -23.92 -14.25 10.83
CA GLU A 548 -23.98 -13.45 9.59
C GLU A 548 -24.44 -11.99 9.77
N SER A 549 -25.15 -11.68 10.86
CA SER A 549 -25.61 -10.31 11.18
C SER A 549 -25.87 -10.14 12.69
N PRO A 550 -26.07 -8.90 13.19
CA PRO A 550 -26.47 -8.66 14.57
C PRO A 550 -27.79 -9.34 14.95
N GLU A 551 -28.77 -9.38 14.04
CA GLU A 551 -30.07 -10.03 14.26
C GLU A 551 -29.91 -11.56 14.36
N ALA A 552 -29.05 -12.15 13.52
CA ALA A 552 -28.71 -13.56 13.61
C ALA A 552 -27.98 -13.88 14.94
N ALA A 553 -27.08 -13.00 15.39
CA ALA A 553 -26.42 -13.13 16.69
C ALA A 553 -27.42 -13.11 17.86
N ILE A 554 -28.39 -12.20 17.83
CA ILE A 554 -29.46 -12.12 18.84
C ILE A 554 -30.32 -13.40 18.82
N SER A 555 -30.70 -13.89 17.63
CA SER A 555 -31.49 -15.12 17.47
C SER A 555 -30.76 -16.37 18.02
N GLN A 556 -29.43 -16.43 17.87
CA GLN A 556 -28.63 -17.51 18.48
C GLN A 556 -28.67 -17.49 20.02
N VAL A 557 -28.78 -16.31 20.64
CA VAL A 557 -28.92 -16.20 22.09
C VAL A 557 -30.30 -16.67 22.55
N GLN A 558 -31.36 -16.25 21.85
CA GLN A 558 -32.75 -16.66 22.15
C GLN A 558 -32.94 -18.17 22.02
N SER A 559 -32.37 -18.78 20.99
CA SER A 559 -32.41 -20.23 20.77
C SER A 559 -31.48 -21.04 21.69
N GLY A 560 -30.65 -20.38 22.51
CA GLY A 560 -29.68 -21.03 23.39
C GLY A 560 -28.49 -21.67 22.68
N ILE A 561 -28.27 -21.32 21.41
CA ILE A 561 -27.06 -21.66 20.66
C ILE A 561 -25.88 -20.95 21.31
N ALA A 562 -25.96 -19.65 21.54
CA ALA A 562 -24.93 -18.85 22.21
C ALA A 562 -25.35 -18.46 23.63
N ALA A 563 -24.40 -18.38 24.56
CA ALA A 563 -24.65 -17.91 25.93
C ALA A 563 -24.96 -16.40 25.96
N PHE A 564 -24.28 -15.63 25.10
CA PHE A 564 -24.50 -14.21 24.92
C PHE A 564 -24.01 -13.78 23.53
N ALA A 565 -24.40 -12.58 23.11
CA ALA A 565 -23.93 -11.93 21.89
C ALA A 565 -23.36 -10.56 22.18
N VAL A 566 -22.38 -10.10 21.40
CA VAL A 566 -21.94 -8.70 21.40
C VAL A 566 -22.46 -8.03 20.13
N VAL A 567 -23.31 -7.01 20.30
CA VAL A 567 -24.02 -6.36 19.19
C VAL A 567 -24.15 -4.85 19.41
N PRO A 568 -24.29 -4.05 18.34
CA PRO A 568 -24.70 -2.65 18.48
C PRO A 568 -26.15 -2.60 18.97
N LEU A 569 -26.40 -1.83 20.02
CA LEU A 569 -27.74 -1.65 20.58
C LEU A 569 -28.43 -0.45 19.92
N VAL A 570 -28.94 -0.69 18.71
CA VAL A 570 -29.63 0.30 17.86
C VAL A 570 -31.11 0.00 17.65
N THR A 571 -31.52 -1.26 17.86
CA THR A 571 -32.92 -1.71 17.85
C THR A 571 -33.41 -2.02 19.25
N ARG A 572 -34.73 -2.00 19.44
CA ARG A 572 -35.35 -2.52 20.66
C ARG A 572 -35.12 -4.04 20.70
N LEU A 573 -34.58 -4.51 21.82
CA LEU A 573 -34.41 -5.93 22.07
C LEU A 573 -35.74 -6.61 22.44
N PRO A 574 -35.90 -7.90 22.12
CA PRO A 574 -36.94 -8.76 22.67
C PRO A 574 -36.98 -8.72 24.22
N ASP A 575 -38.19 -8.80 24.78
CA ASP A 575 -38.42 -8.67 26.24
C ASP A 575 -37.79 -9.81 27.07
N ASP A 576 -37.51 -10.95 26.44
CA ASP A 576 -36.85 -12.11 27.05
C ASP A 576 -35.33 -11.97 27.16
N LEU A 577 -34.77 -10.88 26.63
CA LEU A 577 -33.35 -10.56 26.67
C LEU A 577 -33.06 -9.35 27.57
N GLU A 578 -31.81 -9.30 28.00
CA GLU A 578 -31.21 -8.18 28.72
C GLU A 578 -29.91 -7.77 28.02
N ALA A 579 -29.54 -6.50 28.16
CA ALA A 579 -28.33 -5.96 27.56
C ALA A 579 -27.57 -5.05 28.51
N VAL A 580 -26.24 -5.23 28.52
CA VAL A 580 -25.32 -4.37 29.27
C VAL A 580 -24.38 -3.71 28.29
N THR A 581 -24.41 -2.38 28.24
CA THR A 581 -23.47 -1.59 27.41
C THR A 581 -22.06 -1.70 28.00
N ILE A 582 -21.08 -1.94 27.12
CA ILE A 582 -19.66 -2.11 27.49
C ILE A 582 -18.74 -1.03 26.89
N ALA A 583 -19.16 -0.44 25.78
CA ALA A 583 -18.46 0.63 25.07
C ALA A 583 -19.43 1.30 24.09
N HIS A 584 -18.92 2.30 23.38
CA HIS A 584 -19.59 2.94 22.27
C HIS A 584 -18.70 2.93 21.03
N ASP A 585 -19.32 3.12 19.88
CA ASP A 585 -18.65 3.43 18.62
C ASP A 585 -19.55 4.44 17.87
N GLY A 586 -19.16 4.80 16.65
CA GLY A 586 -20.04 5.55 15.75
C GLY A 586 -19.78 5.20 14.31
N LEU A 587 -20.67 5.62 13.41
CA LEU A 587 -20.36 5.63 11.98
C LEU A 587 -19.76 6.97 11.57
N ALA A 588 -18.63 6.94 10.88
CA ALA A 588 -18.08 8.09 10.19
C ALA A 588 -18.56 8.10 8.75
N VAL A 589 -19.13 9.22 8.30
CA VAL A 589 -19.34 9.48 6.87
C VAL A 589 -18.05 10.03 6.31
N ILE A 590 -17.55 9.40 5.25
CA ILE A 590 -16.21 9.63 4.73
C ILE A 590 -16.24 10.03 3.27
N VAL A 591 -15.37 10.97 2.92
CA VAL A 591 -15.09 11.38 1.55
C VAL A 591 -13.60 11.30 1.28
N SER A 592 -13.20 11.43 0.01
CA SER A 592 -11.79 11.41 -0.38
C SER A 592 -10.97 12.49 0.35
N TYR A 593 -9.78 12.10 0.78
CA TYR A 593 -8.82 13.01 1.39
C TYR A 593 -7.48 12.92 0.66
N ASN A 594 -7.38 13.68 -0.43
CA ASN A 594 -6.13 13.81 -1.18
C ASN A 594 -5.34 15.01 -0.64
N TYR A 595 -4.18 14.74 -0.07
CA TYR A 595 -3.29 15.77 0.47
C TYR A 595 -2.82 16.78 -0.59
N SER A 596 -2.50 16.33 -1.80
CA SER A 596 -1.93 17.18 -2.86
C SER A 596 -2.95 18.10 -3.52
N ASN A 597 -4.24 17.74 -3.48
CA ASN A 597 -5.34 18.51 -4.08
C ASN A 597 -6.38 18.91 -3.04
N ARG A 598 -5.94 19.09 -1.80
CA ARG A 598 -6.81 19.29 -0.65
C ARG A 598 -7.75 20.48 -0.78
N ASP A 599 -7.25 21.58 -1.33
CA ASP A 599 -8.01 22.81 -1.52
C ASP A 599 -9.14 22.66 -2.54
N LYS A 600 -9.06 21.64 -3.41
CA LYS A 600 -10.07 21.30 -4.43
C LYS A 600 -10.89 20.05 -4.07
N GLY A 601 -10.64 19.48 -2.89
CA GLY A 601 -11.27 18.25 -2.43
C GLY A 601 -12.63 18.49 -1.79
N LEU A 602 -13.47 17.44 -1.78
CA LEU A 602 -14.76 17.46 -1.09
C LEU A 602 -14.70 17.95 0.37
N PRO A 603 -13.67 17.64 1.19
CA PRO A 603 -13.60 18.18 2.55
C PRO A 603 -13.66 19.71 2.59
N THR A 604 -12.94 20.40 1.70
CA THR A 604 -12.88 21.86 1.66
C THR A 604 -14.17 22.44 1.11
N GLU A 605 -14.66 21.89 0.00
CA GLU A 605 -15.90 22.33 -0.66
C GLU A 605 -17.14 22.14 0.23
N LEU A 606 -17.18 21.05 1.01
CA LEU A 606 -18.22 20.78 2.01
C LEU A 606 -17.98 21.50 3.34
N LYS A 607 -16.91 22.27 3.48
CA LYS A 607 -16.49 22.90 4.75
C LYS A 607 -16.39 21.89 5.91
N GLY A 608 -16.02 20.65 5.59
CA GLY A 608 -15.82 19.56 6.53
C GLY A 608 -17.10 18.95 7.09
N MET A 609 -18.27 19.23 6.51
CA MET A 609 -19.56 18.79 7.06
C MET A 609 -20.56 18.31 6.00
N ILE A 610 -21.52 17.48 6.40
CA ILE A 610 -22.68 17.10 5.59
C ILE A 610 -23.93 17.06 6.47
N SER A 611 -25.08 17.49 5.94
CA SER A 611 -26.34 17.33 6.67
C SER A 611 -26.92 15.93 6.53
N LEU A 612 -27.69 15.50 7.53
CA LEU A 612 -28.38 14.21 7.47
C LEU A 612 -29.33 14.13 6.26
N ASP A 613 -30.01 15.23 5.93
CA ASP A 613 -30.91 15.30 4.76
C ASP A 613 -30.14 15.16 3.44
N GLN A 614 -28.96 15.79 3.32
CA GLN A 614 -28.10 15.63 2.15
C GLN A 614 -27.60 14.19 2.02
N LEU A 615 -27.20 13.59 3.14
CA LEU A 615 -26.77 12.18 3.19
C LEU A 615 -27.90 11.24 2.75
N GLN A 616 -29.13 11.48 3.23
CA GLN A 616 -30.32 10.74 2.81
C GLN A 616 -30.58 10.90 1.31
N GLN A 617 -30.53 12.12 0.77
CA GLN A 617 -30.73 12.37 -0.66
C GLN A 617 -29.69 11.65 -1.53
N LEU A 618 -28.42 11.62 -1.11
CA LEU A 618 -27.35 10.89 -1.79
C LEU A 618 -27.63 9.39 -1.79
N TYR A 619 -27.87 8.78 -0.63
CA TYR A 619 -28.09 7.33 -0.52
C TYR A 619 -29.47 6.86 -1.01
N GLN A 620 -30.41 7.78 -1.26
CA GLN A 620 -31.65 7.53 -1.99
C GLN A 620 -31.50 7.70 -3.51
N ALA A 621 -30.29 8.03 -4.00
CA ALA A 621 -29.98 8.35 -5.39
C ALA A 621 -30.83 9.51 -5.96
N LYS A 622 -31.30 10.43 -5.10
CA LYS A 622 -31.96 11.67 -5.52
C LYS A 622 -30.97 12.71 -6.04
N VAL A 623 -29.74 12.63 -5.58
CA VAL A 623 -28.61 13.46 -6.00
C VAL A 623 -27.57 12.55 -6.63
N THR A 624 -27.19 12.88 -7.86
CA THR A 624 -26.18 12.11 -8.61
C THR A 624 -24.95 12.95 -8.94
N ASN A 625 -25.01 14.27 -8.70
CA ASN A 625 -23.91 15.19 -8.85
C ASN A 625 -23.83 16.16 -7.65
N TRP A 626 -22.62 16.43 -7.17
CA TRP A 626 -22.38 17.34 -6.05
C TRP A 626 -22.84 18.78 -6.30
N LYS A 627 -23.05 19.17 -7.57
CA LYS A 627 -23.54 20.49 -7.96
C LYS A 627 -24.97 20.72 -7.50
N GLU A 628 -25.77 19.66 -7.44
CA GLU A 628 -27.16 19.71 -6.95
C GLU A 628 -27.21 20.11 -5.47
N LEU A 629 -26.13 19.87 -4.72
CA LEU A 629 -25.95 20.31 -3.33
C LEU A 629 -25.25 21.67 -3.21
N GLY A 630 -24.98 22.34 -4.33
CA GLY A 630 -24.30 23.64 -4.38
C GLY A 630 -22.79 23.59 -4.08
N VAL A 631 -22.16 22.43 -4.29
CA VAL A 631 -20.77 22.16 -3.88
C VAL A 631 -19.82 22.24 -5.08
N THR A 632 -19.74 21.18 -5.88
CA THR A 632 -18.79 21.07 -7.00
C THR A 632 -19.40 20.24 -8.13
N VAL A 633 -18.86 20.30 -9.35
CA VAL A 633 -19.42 19.56 -10.50
C VAL A 633 -19.08 18.07 -10.53
N LEU A 634 -18.49 17.54 -9.47
CA LEU A 634 -18.10 16.12 -9.38
C LEU A 634 -19.35 15.22 -9.41
N PRO A 635 -19.39 14.16 -10.24
CA PRO A 635 -20.36 13.08 -10.09
C PRO A 635 -20.22 12.38 -8.73
N VAL A 636 -21.34 11.92 -8.18
CA VAL A 636 -21.41 11.18 -6.92
C VAL A 636 -21.21 9.70 -7.21
N ASN A 637 -20.38 9.04 -6.41
CA ASN A 637 -20.35 7.59 -6.35
C ASN A 637 -20.48 7.14 -4.89
N LEU A 638 -21.39 6.19 -4.67
CA LEU A 638 -21.79 5.76 -3.33
C LEU A 638 -21.06 4.48 -2.95
N TYR A 639 -20.59 4.43 -1.71
CA TYR A 639 -19.86 3.31 -1.16
C TYR A 639 -20.49 2.82 0.13
N GLN A 640 -20.45 1.51 0.34
CA GLN A 640 -20.79 0.88 1.61
C GLN A 640 -19.86 -0.30 1.94
N PRO A 641 -19.60 -0.57 3.22
CA PRO A 641 -18.78 -1.69 3.62
C PRO A 641 -19.54 -3.01 3.43
N GLN A 642 -18.83 -4.11 3.19
CA GLN A 642 -19.41 -5.46 3.24
C GLN A 642 -19.92 -5.86 4.64
N ASN A 643 -19.47 -5.16 5.68
CA ASN A 643 -19.90 -5.37 7.05
C ASN A 643 -21.40 -5.07 7.22
N ARG A 644 -22.21 -6.12 7.39
CA ARG A 644 -23.67 -6.01 7.57
C ARG A 644 -24.08 -5.27 8.83
N GLU A 645 -23.27 -5.29 9.89
CA GLU A 645 -23.51 -4.53 11.11
C GLU A 645 -23.43 -3.02 10.84
N ALA A 646 -22.40 -2.56 10.12
CA ALA A 646 -22.28 -1.15 9.78
C ALA A 646 -23.42 -0.69 8.86
N VAL A 647 -23.83 -1.54 7.91
CA VAL A 647 -24.97 -1.27 7.02
C VAL A 647 -26.28 -1.19 7.81
N SER A 648 -26.53 -2.10 8.76
CA SER A 648 -27.76 -2.09 9.56
C SER A 648 -27.83 -0.87 10.50
N VAL A 649 -26.71 -0.52 11.15
CA VAL A 649 -26.61 0.71 11.95
C VAL A 649 -26.84 1.94 11.07
N PHE A 650 -26.24 2.00 9.88
CA PHE A 650 -26.42 3.13 8.96
C PHE A 650 -27.89 3.29 8.56
N GLN A 651 -28.53 2.19 8.15
CA GLN A 651 -29.94 2.18 7.79
C GLN A 651 -30.82 2.69 8.92
N GLN A 652 -30.60 2.24 10.16
CA GLN A 652 -31.42 2.64 11.30
C GLN A 652 -31.19 4.09 11.74
N ARG A 653 -29.96 4.58 11.63
CA ARG A 653 -29.59 5.95 12.06
C ARG A 653 -29.90 7.01 11.00
N VAL A 654 -29.75 6.67 9.72
CA VAL A 654 -29.97 7.60 8.60
C VAL A 654 -31.38 7.49 8.04
N PHE A 655 -32.02 6.31 8.08
CA PHE A 655 -33.36 6.07 7.54
C PHE A 655 -34.32 5.40 8.55
N PRO A 656 -34.57 6.00 9.73
CA PRO A 656 -35.38 5.37 10.78
C PRO A 656 -36.82 5.05 10.36
N ASN A 657 -37.41 5.82 9.44
CA ASN A 657 -38.80 5.65 8.99
C ASN A 657 -38.94 5.07 7.57
N ASP A 658 -37.83 4.92 6.83
CA ASP A 658 -37.81 4.65 5.37
C ASP A 658 -36.86 3.50 5.01
N ALA A 659 -36.78 2.49 5.88
CA ALA A 659 -35.86 1.36 5.74
C ALA A 659 -35.97 0.63 4.39
N LEU A 660 -37.18 0.52 3.82
CA LEU A 660 -37.44 -0.13 2.53
C LEU A 660 -36.80 0.61 1.35
N ILE A 661 -36.75 1.95 1.39
CA ILE A 661 -36.21 2.79 0.30
C ILE A 661 -34.70 2.57 0.15
N PHE A 662 -33.99 2.34 1.26
CA PHE A 662 -32.57 2.04 1.25
C PHE A 662 -32.29 0.65 0.65
N SER A 663 -33.13 -0.35 0.94
CA SER A 663 -32.99 -1.71 0.42
C SER A 663 -33.14 -1.78 -1.11
N ASP A 664 -34.06 -1.01 -1.70
CA ASP A 664 -34.30 -1.00 -3.16
C ASP A 664 -33.15 -0.39 -3.97
N ARG A 665 -32.31 0.44 -3.34
CA ARG A 665 -31.21 1.18 -3.99
C ARG A 665 -29.84 0.53 -3.81
N GLN A 666 -29.73 -0.57 -3.05
CA GLN A 666 -28.48 -1.30 -2.86
C GLN A 666 -27.72 -1.68 -4.16
N PRO A 667 -28.37 -2.00 -5.29
CA PRO A 667 -27.65 -2.31 -6.53
C PRO A 667 -26.82 -1.14 -7.10
N LEU A 668 -27.12 0.09 -6.70
CA LEU A 668 -26.44 1.31 -7.14
C LEU A 668 -25.29 1.73 -6.21
N ILE A 669 -25.07 1.00 -5.10
CA ILE A 669 -24.06 1.31 -4.09
C ILE A 669 -22.93 0.30 -4.21
N ASN A 670 -21.68 0.79 -4.35
CA ASN A 670 -20.52 -0.07 -4.42
C ASN A 670 -20.23 -0.68 -3.05
N THR A 671 -20.42 -2.00 -2.95
CA THR A 671 -20.18 -2.75 -1.72
C THR A 671 -18.79 -3.36 -1.74
N LEU A 672 -17.90 -2.87 -0.87
CA LEU A 672 -16.48 -3.24 -0.88
C LEU A 672 -15.99 -3.67 0.51
N PRO A 673 -14.93 -4.50 0.60
CA PRO A 673 -14.18 -4.67 1.83
C PRO A 673 -13.66 -3.32 2.33
N GLU A 674 -13.53 -3.15 3.65
CA GLU A 674 -13.22 -1.87 4.31
C GLU A 674 -12.05 -1.11 3.69
N PHE A 675 -10.94 -1.81 3.44
CA PHE A 675 -9.73 -1.19 2.91
C PHE A 675 -9.87 -0.81 1.43
N GLU A 676 -10.51 -1.66 0.64
CA GLU A 676 -10.81 -1.37 -0.75
C GLU A 676 -11.84 -0.25 -0.89
N LEU A 677 -12.73 -0.08 0.09
CA LEU A 677 -13.63 1.06 0.17
C LEU A 677 -12.83 2.37 0.32
N PHE A 678 -11.93 2.46 1.31
CA PHE A 678 -11.13 3.67 1.52
C PHE A 678 -10.24 4.00 0.33
N ARG A 679 -9.60 2.97 -0.26
CA ARG A 679 -8.81 3.09 -1.49
C ARG A 679 -9.66 3.55 -2.67
N SER A 680 -10.82 2.95 -2.87
CA SER A 680 -11.70 3.29 -3.99
C SER A 680 -12.21 4.72 -3.89
N ILE A 681 -12.55 5.20 -2.69
CA ILE A 681 -12.97 6.59 -2.47
C ILE A 681 -11.88 7.58 -2.89
N ILE A 682 -10.64 7.40 -2.42
CA ILE A 682 -9.55 8.31 -2.81
C ILE A 682 -9.24 8.17 -4.30
N ARG A 683 -9.13 6.93 -4.79
CA ARG A 683 -8.86 6.59 -6.19
C ARG A 683 -9.88 7.20 -7.14
N ASP A 684 -11.16 7.22 -6.78
CA ASP A 684 -12.23 7.80 -7.60
C ASP A 684 -12.11 9.31 -7.75
N PHE A 685 -11.82 9.97 -6.64
CA PHE A 685 -11.62 11.40 -6.64
C PHE A 685 -10.39 11.81 -7.41
N GLU A 686 -9.32 11.08 -7.18
CA GLU A 686 -8.04 11.21 -7.83
C GLU A 686 -8.18 10.93 -9.33
N ALA A 687 -8.35 9.66 -9.70
CA ALA A 687 -8.32 9.15 -11.05
C ALA A 687 -9.54 9.53 -11.89
N ARG A 688 -10.73 9.59 -11.29
CA ARG A 688 -12.00 9.59 -12.02
C ARG A 688 -12.74 10.91 -11.94
N GLN A 689 -12.22 11.87 -11.18
CA GLN A 689 -12.91 13.10 -10.84
C GLN A 689 -14.32 12.84 -10.30
N ILE A 690 -14.45 11.77 -9.51
CA ILE A 690 -15.69 11.36 -8.86
C ILE A 690 -15.60 11.73 -7.39
N GLY A 691 -16.60 12.44 -6.90
CA GLY A 691 -16.74 12.71 -5.48
C GLY A 691 -17.34 11.50 -4.78
N GLY A 692 -16.48 10.54 -4.41
CA GLY A 692 -16.89 9.36 -3.65
C GLY A 692 -17.32 9.71 -2.22
N ILE A 693 -18.44 9.13 -1.77
CA ILE A 693 -18.88 9.18 -0.37
C ILE A 693 -19.19 7.76 0.12
N GLY A 694 -18.72 7.47 1.33
CA GLY A 694 -18.95 6.20 2.01
C GLY A 694 -19.25 6.39 3.49
N PHE A 695 -19.44 5.28 4.19
CA PHE A 695 -19.46 5.25 5.65
C PHE A 695 -18.74 4.02 6.18
N SER A 696 -18.25 4.09 7.41
CA SER A 696 -17.59 2.99 8.11
C SER A 696 -17.64 3.22 9.62
N SER A 697 -17.29 2.20 10.41
CA SER A 697 -17.05 2.36 11.85
C SER A 697 -15.96 3.41 12.09
N LEU A 698 -16.23 4.35 12.98
CA LEU A 698 -15.33 5.42 13.38
C LEU A 698 -14.01 4.86 13.89
N SER A 699 -14.07 3.77 14.66
CA SER A 699 -12.91 3.05 15.18
C SER A 699 -11.97 2.52 14.08
N LYS A 700 -12.49 2.23 12.87
CA LYS A 700 -11.69 1.81 11.70
C LYS A 700 -11.22 2.98 10.84
N VAL A 701 -11.94 4.10 10.86
CA VAL A 701 -11.64 5.32 10.08
C VAL A 701 -10.56 6.16 10.76
N VAL A 702 -10.54 6.23 12.10
CA VAL A 702 -9.49 6.96 12.82
C VAL A 702 -8.13 6.33 12.54
N GLY A 703 -7.21 7.14 12.01
CA GLY A 703 -5.86 6.73 11.61
C GLY A 703 -5.71 6.46 10.12
N GLN A 704 -6.80 6.58 9.34
CA GLN A 704 -6.77 6.52 7.89
C GLN A 704 -6.41 7.88 7.30
N CYS A 705 -5.61 7.87 6.23
CA CYS A 705 -5.15 9.07 5.55
C CYS A 705 -5.64 9.21 4.11
N SER A 706 -6.39 8.24 3.61
CA SER A 706 -7.03 8.29 2.28
C SER A 706 -8.42 8.93 2.32
N VAL A 707 -9.02 9.04 3.50
CA VAL A 707 -10.39 9.52 3.68
C VAL A 707 -10.51 10.52 4.82
N TYR A 708 -11.47 11.43 4.69
CA TYR A 708 -11.76 12.46 5.69
C TYR A 708 -13.14 12.20 6.31
N PRO A 709 -13.25 12.07 7.64
CA PRO A 709 -14.53 11.94 8.31
C PRO A 709 -15.22 13.31 8.42
N LEU A 710 -16.40 13.42 7.80
CA LEU A 710 -17.22 14.63 7.81
C LEU A 710 -17.97 14.79 9.13
N ALA A 711 -18.11 16.04 9.58
CA ALA A 711 -19.02 16.39 10.66
C ALA A 711 -20.49 16.22 10.18
N ILE A 712 -21.37 15.77 11.06
CA ILE A 712 -22.78 15.56 10.74
C ILE A 712 -23.60 16.72 11.28
N LYS A 713 -24.35 17.39 10.39
CA LYS A 713 -25.32 18.43 10.74
C LYS A 713 -26.73 17.84 10.76
N THR A 714 -27.53 18.16 11.77
CA THR A 714 -28.96 17.82 11.81
C THR A 714 -29.80 19.11 11.74
N ALA A 715 -31.12 18.99 11.57
CA ALA A 715 -32.01 20.15 11.53
C ALA A 715 -31.92 21.01 12.82
N ASN A 716 -31.73 20.36 13.97
CA ASN A 716 -31.79 20.99 15.28
C ASN A 716 -30.41 21.30 15.89
N ASN A 717 -29.34 20.69 15.37
CA ASN A 717 -28.00 20.81 15.95
C ASN A 717 -26.99 21.35 14.93
N PRO A 718 -25.97 22.10 15.39
CA PRO A 718 -24.84 22.47 14.56
C PRO A 718 -24.09 21.21 14.06
N PRO A 719 -23.18 21.35 13.08
CA PRO A 719 -22.33 20.24 12.64
C PRO A 719 -21.50 19.69 13.81
N ILE A 720 -21.60 18.38 14.05
CA ILE A 720 -20.87 17.69 15.13
C ILE A 720 -19.80 16.81 14.50
N GLN A 721 -18.53 17.11 14.80
CA GLN A 721 -17.37 16.33 14.36
C GLN A 721 -17.05 15.25 15.41
N ALA A 722 -17.04 13.99 14.99
CA ALA A 722 -16.75 12.86 15.88
C ALA A 722 -15.26 12.71 16.21
N VAL A 723 -14.36 13.31 15.42
CA VAL A 723 -12.91 13.20 15.60
C VAL A 723 -12.32 14.51 16.14
N VAL A 724 -11.62 14.41 17.27
CA VAL A 724 -10.97 15.54 17.94
C VAL A 724 -9.47 15.33 18.03
N LEU A 725 -8.72 16.43 18.01
CA LEU A 725 -7.30 16.47 18.28
C LEU A 725 -7.02 16.24 19.78
N SER A 726 -5.76 16.01 20.14
CA SER A 726 -5.33 15.87 21.55
C SER A 726 -5.71 17.07 22.43
N ASN A 727 -5.87 18.26 21.84
CA ASN A 727 -6.32 19.48 22.54
C ASN A 727 -7.85 19.64 22.57
N HIS A 728 -8.60 18.59 22.25
CA HIS A 728 -10.07 18.55 22.18
C HIS A 728 -10.72 19.42 21.09
N GLN A 729 -9.94 20.05 20.21
CA GLN A 729 -10.50 20.76 19.06
C GLN A 729 -10.93 19.76 17.98
N ALA A 730 -12.06 20.04 17.32
CA ALA A 730 -12.51 19.28 16.17
C ALA A 730 -11.48 19.35 15.03
N ILE A 731 -11.27 18.25 14.33
CA ILE A 731 -10.52 18.30 13.07
C ILE A 731 -11.28 19.15 12.05
N ASN A 732 -10.56 19.75 11.12
CA ASN A 732 -11.11 20.56 10.04
C ASN A 732 -10.48 20.17 8.70
N PRO A 733 -11.02 20.67 7.56
CA PRO A 733 -10.46 20.41 6.26
C PRO A 733 -9.05 20.95 6.02
N SER A 734 -8.37 21.60 6.98
CA SER A 734 -6.93 21.96 6.92
C SER A 734 -6.05 21.16 7.92
N THR A 735 -6.63 20.28 8.74
CA THR A 735 -5.93 19.37 9.65
C THR A 735 -5.19 18.25 8.92
N ASP A 736 -3.87 18.16 9.08
CA ASP A 736 -3.08 17.07 8.47
C ASP A 736 -3.32 15.71 9.15
N LEU A 737 -4.15 14.86 8.52
CA LEU A 737 -4.43 13.51 9.01
C LEU A 737 -3.32 12.50 8.68
N CYS A 738 -2.42 12.84 7.76
CA CYS A 738 -1.33 11.98 7.27
C CYS A 738 -0.12 12.04 8.19
N ASP A 739 0.34 13.27 8.48
CA ASP A 739 1.60 13.52 9.18
C ASP A 739 1.38 13.54 10.70
N ARG A 740 0.14 13.79 11.16
CA ARG A 740 -0.22 13.81 12.58
C ARG A 740 -0.99 12.58 13.04
N LYS A 741 -0.67 11.40 12.49
CA LYS A 741 -1.28 10.12 12.91
C LYS A 741 -1.08 9.90 14.41
N GLY A 742 -2.18 9.59 15.12
CA GLY A 742 -2.18 9.41 16.58
C GLY A 742 -2.38 10.70 17.39
N SER A 743 -2.40 11.88 16.75
CA SER A 743 -2.74 13.16 17.41
C SER A 743 -4.25 13.44 17.46
N TYR A 744 -5.06 12.55 16.90
CA TYR A 744 -6.51 12.65 16.85
C TYR A 744 -7.17 11.33 17.25
N ARG A 745 -8.36 11.43 17.82
CA ARG A 745 -9.12 10.32 18.42
C ARG A 745 -10.62 10.56 18.33
N PRO A 746 -11.47 9.53 18.50
CA PRO A 746 -12.90 9.73 18.72
C PRO A 746 -13.14 10.65 19.93
N SER A 747 -14.14 11.52 19.83
CA SER A 747 -14.61 12.33 20.96
C SER A 747 -15.43 11.47 21.91
N VAL A 748 -14.89 11.23 23.10
CA VAL A 748 -15.54 10.37 24.11
C VAL A 748 -16.87 10.99 24.56
N GLU A 749 -16.88 12.28 24.87
CA GLU A 749 -18.07 13.02 25.31
C GLU A 749 -19.21 12.99 24.28
N LEU A 750 -18.92 13.29 23.02
CA LEU A 750 -19.93 13.40 21.96
C LEU A 750 -20.55 12.05 21.59
N ILE A 751 -19.76 10.99 21.66
CA ILE A 751 -20.19 9.63 21.34
C ILE A 751 -20.98 9.03 22.50
N GLN A 752 -20.51 9.14 23.74
CA GLN A 752 -21.21 8.61 24.92
C GLN A 752 -22.56 9.30 25.16
N SER A 753 -22.62 10.63 25.04
CA SER A 753 -23.84 11.41 25.24
C SER A 753 -24.87 11.20 24.12
N GLY A 754 -24.49 10.56 23.02
CA GLY A 754 -25.32 10.42 21.83
C GLY A 754 -25.54 11.72 21.06
N GLN A 755 -24.77 12.78 21.38
CA GLN A 755 -24.85 14.05 20.65
C GLN A 755 -24.40 13.89 19.20
N TYR A 756 -23.37 13.07 18.94
CA TYR A 756 -23.03 12.69 17.58
C TYR A 756 -24.12 11.78 16.99
N PRO A 757 -24.80 12.17 15.89
CA PRO A 757 -26.04 11.50 15.44
C PRO A 757 -25.89 10.02 15.08
N LEU A 758 -24.68 9.64 14.65
CA LEU A 758 -24.38 8.28 14.20
C LEU A 758 -23.63 7.47 15.27
N ALA A 759 -23.58 7.94 16.53
CA ALA A 759 -23.03 7.19 17.65
C ALA A 759 -23.98 6.05 18.07
N TYR A 760 -23.43 4.91 18.48
CA TYR A 760 -24.22 3.80 19.01
C TYR A 760 -23.49 3.06 20.15
N PRO A 761 -24.23 2.57 21.15
CA PRO A 761 -23.69 1.70 22.18
C PRO A 761 -23.40 0.30 21.63
N ILE A 762 -22.33 -0.31 22.12
CA ILE A 762 -22.01 -1.73 21.96
C ILE A 762 -22.37 -2.42 23.26
N ALA A 763 -23.21 -3.45 23.17
CA ALA A 763 -23.73 -4.15 24.34
C ALA A 763 -23.52 -5.66 24.25
N ILE A 764 -23.38 -6.27 25.43
CA ILE A 764 -23.50 -7.71 25.60
C ILE A 764 -24.97 -8.01 25.86
N VAL A 765 -25.57 -8.85 25.02
CA VAL A 765 -26.96 -9.29 25.07
C VAL A 765 -27.02 -10.74 25.54
N PHE A 766 -27.82 -11.02 26.55
CA PHE A 766 -27.98 -12.35 27.16
C PHE A 766 -29.43 -12.58 27.59
N PRO A 767 -29.85 -13.84 27.84
CA PRO A 767 -31.21 -14.14 28.30
C PRO A 767 -31.48 -13.54 29.68
N ARG A 768 -32.68 -12.98 29.90
CA ARG A 768 -33.12 -12.50 31.22
C ARG A 768 -33.41 -13.62 32.22
N ARG A 769 -33.54 -14.87 31.73
CA ARG A 769 -33.89 -16.02 32.57
C ARG A 769 -32.68 -16.44 33.42
N ASN A 770 -32.93 -16.71 34.70
CA ASN A 770 -31.92 -17.12 35.67
C ASN A 770 -31.67 -18.65 35.70
N ASP A 771 -32.16 -19.38 34.70
CA ASP A 771 -32.00 -20.84 34.56
C ASP A 771 -30.65 -21.22 33.93
N ARG A 772 -29.85 -20.24 33.50
CA ARG A 772 -28.55 -20.42 32.86
C ARG A 772 -27.43 -19.73 33.63
N PRO A 773 -26.18 -20.22 33.54
CA PRO A 773 -25.05 -19.52 34.14
C PRO A 773 -24.93 -18.09 33.61
N PRO A 774 -24.68 -17.08 34.46
CA PRO A 774 -24.69 -15.65 34.10
C PRO A 774 -23.40 -15.23 33.36
N MET A 775 -22.99 -15.98 32.33
CA MET A 775 -21.72 -15.76 31.65
C MET A 775 -21.68 -14.41 30.90
N GLY A 776 -22.78 -14.01 30.26
CA GLY A 776 -22.88 -12.70 29.59
C GLY A 776 -22.74 -11.53 30.57
N GLU A 777 -23.42 -11.59 31.71
CA GLU A 777 -23.32 -10.60 32.78
C GLU A 777 -21.89 -10.50 33.33
N LYS A 778 -21.26 -11.65 33.60
CA LYS A 778 -19.88 -11.70 34.12
C LYS A 778 -18.86 -11.21 33.11
N PHE A 779 -19.05 -11.50 31.84
CA PHE A 779 -18.21 -10.95 30.77
C PHE A 779 -18.37 -9.41 30.67
N ALA A 780 -19.60 -8.91 30.84
CA ALA A 780 -19.85 -7.47 30.88
C ALA A 780 -19.21 -6.78 32.09
N GLU A 781 -19.34 -7.37 33.28
CA GLU A 781 -18.68 -6.90 34.50
C GLU A 781 -17.17 -6.77 34.29
N MET A 782 -16.56 -7.77 33.67
CA MET A 782 -15.14 -7.79 33.33
C MET A 782 -14.75 -6.66 32.37
N LEU A 783 -15.48 -6.47 31.27
CA LEU A 783 -15.18 -5.39 30.33
C LEU A 783 -15.42 -3.99 30.91
N LYS A 784 -16.25 -3.86 31.94
CA LYS A 784 -16.53 -2.60 32.65
C LYS A 784 -15.50 -2.25 33.74
N THR A 785 -14.55 -3.14 34.04
CA THR A 785 -13.41 -2.83 34.91
C THR A 785 -12.53 -1.73 34.30
N GLN A 786 -11.72 -1.04 35.12
CA GLN A 786 -10.80 -0.02 34.61
C GLN A 786 -9.81 -0.59 33.59
N GLU A 787 -9.28 -1.78 33.83
CA GLU A 787 -8.44 -2.51 32.87
C GLU A 787 -9.22 -2.82 31.58
N GLY A 788 -10.44 -3.34 31.67
CA GLY A 788 -11.29 -3.61 30.51
C GLY A 788 -11.57 -2.37 29.65
N GLN A 789 -11.93 -1.25 30.29
CA GLN A 789 -12.18 0.02 29.61
C GLN A 789 -10.92 0.59 28.95
N THR A 790 -9.75 0.39 29.57
CA THR A 790 -8.46 0.77 28.97
C THR A 790 -8.18 -0.04 27.71
N LEU A 791 -8.40 -1.35 27.75
CA LEU A 791 -8.23 -2.22 26.58
C LEU A 791 -9.18 -1.83 25.44
N LEU A 792 -10.46 -1.60 25.74
CA LEU A 792 -11.45 -1.17 24.74
C LEU A 792 -11.09 0.19 24.11
N ARG A 793 -10.54 1.13 24.88
CA ARG A 793 -10.06 2.41 24.35
C ARG A 793 -8.92 2.23 23.35
N GLN A 794 -7.98 1.32 23.65
CA GLN A 794 -6.84 1.07 22.78
C GLN A 794 -7.28 0.47 21.43
N THR A 795 -8.39 -0.28 21.38
CA THR A 795 -8.94 -0.79 20.13
C THR A 795 -9.63 0.25 19.25
N GLY A 796 -9.72 1.49 19.71
CA GLY A 796 -10.37 2.60 19.01
C GLY A 796 -11.83 2.81 19.40
N LEU A 797 -12.41 1.89 20.19
CA LEU A 797 -13.75 2.07 20.75
C LEU A 797 -13.77 3.22 21.76
N VAL A 798 -14.94 3.80 21.95
CA VAL A 798 -15.17 4.80 22.98
C VAL A 798 -15.53 4.09 24.29
N PRO A 799 -14.72 4.19 25.36
CA PRO A 799 -15.02 3.55 26.64
C PRO A 799 -16.25 4.21 27.29
N LEU A 800 -16.78 3.63 28.37
CA LEU A 800 -17.84 4.19 29.23
C LEU A 800 -17.31 5.25 30.21
N THR A 801 -16.03 5.17 30.56
CA THR A 801 -15.35 6.09 31.47
C THR A 801 -14.02 6.49 30.88
N ASP A 802 -13.73 7.79 30.94
CA ASP A 802 -12.48 8.40 30.43
C ASP A 802 -11.26 8.18 31.35
#